data_AF-A0AA88UJS3-F1
#
_entry.id   AF-A0AA88UJS3-F1
#
_cell.length_a   1.000
_cell.length_b   1.000
_cell.length_c   1.000
_cell.angle_alpha   90.00
_cell.angle_beta   90.00
_cell.angle_gamma   90.00
#
_symmetry.space_group_name_H-M   'P 1'
#
loop_
_entity.id
_entity.type
_entity.pdbx_description
1 polymer ?
#
loop_
_entity_poly.entity_id
_entity_poly.type
_entity_poly.pdbx_seq_one_letter_code
_entity_poly.pdbx_strand_id
1 'polypeptide(L)'
;MDSLSSSFLSPLTHPKPLLSPVPAITKQPDFNFNFNISSVRTEEKPQTVTRKNPPPQPLKKQENSQNDPPRRSAAPARGADLSLPATIFNALDGIINNFIDPPLRLSVDPRHVLSDNFAPVGELPPTECAVEHGSLPPCLDGAYIRNGPNPQYLPRGPYHLFDGDGMLHSIRISGGRATLCSRYVKTYKYTIEKDAGFPVIPNVFSGFNGLSASAARGAVTAARVLAGQFNPVNGIGLANTSLALFGGNLYALGESDLPYTLKVAPDGEAFAFRYGPVPPFLTFFHFDADGNKQPDVPIFTMTRPSFLHDFAITKKHAIFGDIQIGMNPLDMLVGSGSPVGTDPAKVPRIGVIPRYARDESDMRWFDVPGFNAVHAINAWDEEDAVVMVAPNILSVEHTLERMDLVHASVEKVRIDLKTGMVSRHPVSTRNLDFAVINPAYMGKKNKYVYAAIGDPMPKVTGVVKLDVSVSEGDRRDCIVASRMYGPGCYGGEPFFVAREPNNLEADEDDGYVVSYVHDENSGVSSTSSLKIENKSKFTSANKKMSPELLKKRNPPSLLVSLLNAVDEHINTFIDPPLRPSVDPRHVLADNFAPVDELPPTDCEVIHGSLPQCLNGVYIRNGPNPQFFPRGPHHLFDGDGMLHAIRISNGRATLCSRYVKTYKYATERDVGYAVFPKVFSGFNSLIAAAARGMVTAARILAGQFNTSNGSGLANISLGFFGGSLYALCESDLPYRLTLASDGDVVTVGRHDFDGKLIRNMTAHPKVDPDTVIPLSKCEISLAKRGERDVVGDRKVEQIDGDSSFAATAPGKEVAEAVVGESLKNDVRAYQVAGYTQEQATMKEALCEVFAFRYGPIRPFLTFFRFDDSGNKQQDVPIFSMACPSFVHDFAITEKHAIFPDNQIGINPMDMILGKGSAVGANLAKVPRLGVIPRYAKDESEMRWFNVPGYNVLHVVNAWDDGDSVVMVAPNILSIEHTFERMNLIHLSMEKVIINLKTGVVWRHPVSTRSLDFGVINPAYVGKKNKYVCNKFAVGTPMPKVSGVVKLDLSVSEEDRCECIVASRMYGPRCYGGEPFFVATEPDDPEADEDDGYLVSHVHDESTRESKFLVMDAKSSTLNIVAALKLPGRVPYGFHGIFVRASELSKAPETAQA
;
A
#
# COMPACT_ATOMS: atom_id res chain seq x y z
N MET A 1 40.92 42.21 -13.28
CA MET A 1 41.88 42.50 -14.37
C MET A 1 41.10 42.50 -15.65
N ASP A 2 41.18 43.59 -16.39
CA ASP A 2 40.30 43.94 -17.51
C ASP A 2 40.86 43.51 -18.88
N SER A 3 40.18 43.98 -19.94
CA SER A 3 40.52 44.01 -21.37
C SER A 3 40.16 42.75 -22.20
N LEU A 4 39.20 42.80 -23.15
CA LEU A 4 39.15 43.52 -24.47
C LEU A 4 40.06 42.85 -25.53
N SER A 5 39.74 42.73 -26.84
CA SER A 5 38.50 42.85 -27.62
C SER A 5 38.76 42.50 -29.11
N SER A 6 37.73 41.96 -29.82
CA SER A 6 37.41 42.17 -31.26
C SER A 6 38.36 41.83 -32.44
N SER A 7 37.77 41.20 -33.48
CA SER A 7 37.80 41.55 -34.94
C SER A 7 38.49 40.67 -36.02
N PHE A 8 37.63 39.94 -36.77
CA PHE A 8 37.43 39.88 -38.25
C PHE A 8 38.53 39.62 -39.33
N LEU A 9 38.20 38.64 -40.21
CA LEU A 9 38.37 38.52 -41.69
C LEU A 9 39.62 37.89 -42.38
N SER A 10 39.41 36.66 -42.93
CA SER A 10 39.58 36.25 -44.36
C SER A 10 41.00 36.15 -45.00
N PRO A 11 41.27 35.30 -46.05
CA PRO A 11 40.41 35.05 -47.23
C PRO A 11 40.41 33.67 -47.97
N LEU A 12 39.38 33.46 -48.82
CA LEU A 12 39.31 32.90 -50.22
C LEU A 12 40.17 31.67 -50.66
N THR A 13 39.81 30.77 -51.60
CA THR A 13 38.60 30.04 -52.08
C THR A 13 38.93 29.29 -53.41
N HIS A 14 38.43 28.04 -53.57
CA HIS A 14 38.03 27.41 -54.87
C HIS A 14 39.10 26.96 -55.92
N PRO A 15 38.86 25.86 -56.71
CA PRO A 15 37.80 25.77 -57.74
C PRO A 15 36.87 24.52 -57.78
N LYS A 16 35.85 24.66 -58.66
CA LYS A 16 34.74 23.78 -59.14
C LYS A 16 35.23 22.74 -60.20
N PRO A 17 34.40 21.88 -60.86
CA PRO A 17 32.93 21.93 -61.16
C PRO A 17 32.22 20.52 -61.06
N LEU A 18 31.07 20.14 -61.66
CA LEU A 18 29.97 20.71 -62.49
C LEU A 18 28.74 19.74 -62.46
N LEU A 19 27.48 20.21 -62.57
CA LEU A 19 26.35 19.67 -63.39
C LEU A 19 24.91 19.96 -62.87
N SER A 20 24.00 20.21 -63.82
CA SER A 20 22.51 20.22 -63.79
C SER A 20 22.02 20.16 -65.26
N PRO A 21 20.74 19.91 -65.66
CA PRO A 21 19.46 20.05 -64.90
C PRO A 21 18.32 19.00 -65.14
N VAL A 22 17.40 18.84 -64.15
CA VAL A 22 15.88 18.88 -64.20
C VAL A 22 15.09 17.91 -65.16
N PRO A 23 13.80 17.50 -64.91
CA PRO A 23 12.88 17.59 -63.75
C PRO A 23 12.28 16.25 -63.23
N ALA A 24 11.68 16.27 -62.04
CA ALA A 24 10.46 15.51 -61.73
C ALA A 24 9.57 16.31 -60.76
N ILE A 25 8.26 16.38 -61.03
CA ILE A 25 7.26 17.09 -60.21
C ILE A 25 6.28 16.07 -59.64
N THR A 26 6.19 15.99 -58.30
CA THR A 26 4.94 16.17 -57.55
C THR A 26 5.28 16.41 -56.08
N LYS A 27 4.80 17.53 -55.53
CA LYS A 27 4.96 17.86 -54.11
C LYS A 27 3.88 17.16 -53.28
N GLN A 28 4.25 16.51 -52.18
CA GLN A 28 3.39 16.47 -51.00
C GLN A 28 3.48 17.83 -50.27
N PRO A 29 2.41 18.30 -49.61
CA PRO A 29 2.45 19.51 -48.81
C PRO A 29 3.14 19.28 -47.45
N ASP A 30 4.13 20.11 -47.12
CA ASP A 30 4.77 20.13 -45.79
C ASP A 30 3.81 20.69 -44.72
N PHE A 31 3.18 19.82 -43.93
CA PHE A 31 2.41 20.23 -42.74
C PHE A 31 3.31 20.40 -41.50
N ASN A 32 4.15 21.43 -41.52
CA ASN A 32 5.05 21.76 -40.41
C ASN A 32 4.45 22.87 -39.51
N PHE A 33 3.57 22.51 -38.57
CA PHE A 33 2.97 23.46 -37.62
C PHE A 33 3.94 23.81 -36.48
N ASN A 34 4.66 24.91 -36.64
CA ASN A 34 5.64 25.40 -35.68
C ASN A 34 4.99 26.11 -34.47
N PHE A 35 4.42 25.36 -33.53
CA PHE A 35 3.89 25.93 -32.28
C PHE A 35 5.01 26.43 -31.36
N ASN A 36 5.15 27.75 -31.22
CA ASN A 36 6.05 28.38 -30.26
C ASN A 36 5.23 29.28 -29.33
N ILE A 37 4.99 28.82 -28.10
CA ILE A 37 4.14 29.53 -27.11
C ILE A 37 4.94 30.66 -26.46
N SER A 38 5.16 31.74 -27.23
CA SER A 38 5.76 32.98 -26.72
C SER A 38 4.75 33.83 -25.95
N SER A 39 3.47 33.80 -26.34
CA SER A 39 2.40 34.60 -25.73
C SER A 39 1.02 33.98 -25.96
N VAL A 40 0.20 33.96 -24.91
CA VAL A 40 -1.25 33.73 -25.03
C VAL A 40 -1.89 35.08 -25.39
N ARG A 41 -2.56 35.14 -26.54
CA ARG A 41 -3.43 36.25 -26.95
C ARG A 41 -4.88 35.76 -26.90
N THR A 42 -5.69 36.34 -26.04
CA THR A 42 -7.14 36.28 -26.14
C THR A 42 -7.55 37.15 -27.33
N GLU A 43 -8.29 36.61 -28.30
CA GLU A 43 -9.05 37.48 -29.20
C GLU A 43 -10.23 38.07 -28.43
N GLU A 44 -10.52 39.36 -28.64
CA GLU A 44 -11.69 39.97 -28.03
C GLU A 44 -12.96 39.30 -28.56
N LYS A 45 -13.91 39.09 -27.64
CA LYS A 45 -15.25 38.50 -27.84
C LYS A 45 -15.83 38.90 -29.22
N PRO A 46 -16.23 37.96 -30.09
CA PRO A 46 -16.91 38.28 -31.33
C PRO A 46 -18.13 39.15 -31.02
N GLN A 47 -18.09 40.43 -31.42
CA GLN A 47 -19.20 41.33 -31.15
C GLN A 47 -20.42 40.85 -31.91
N THR A 48 -21.49 40.54 -31.18
CA THR A 48 -22.81 40.28 -31.78
C THR A 48 -23.20 41.49 -32.63
N VAL A 49 -23.27 41.30 -33.94
CA VAL A 49 -23.25 42.43 -34.89
C VAL A 49 -24.50 43.31 -34.76
N THR A 50 -24.33 44.48 -34.16
CA THR A 50 -25.25 45.63 -34.30
C THR A 50 -24.45 46.86 -34.74
N ARG A 51 -24.62 47.22 -36.02
CA ARG A 51 -23.91 48.35 -36.66
C ARG A 51 -24.13 49.68 -35.93
N LYS A 52 -23.03 50.39 -35.63
CA LYS A 52 -22.87 51.85 -35.85
C LYS A 52 -21.41 52.30 -35.64
N ASN A 53 -20.86 53.06 -36.58
CA ASN A 53 -19.48 53.56 -36.55
C ASN A 53 -19.37 54.87 -35.74
N PRO A 54 -18.28 55.07 -34.96
CA PRO A 54 -17.77 56.38 -34.56
C PRO A 54 -16.54 56.82 -35.40
N PRO A 55 -16.15 58.11 -35.38
CA PRO A 55 -15.12 58.69 -36.27
C PRO A 55 -13.67 58.60 -35.73
N PRO A 56 -12.63 58.81 -36.57
CA PRO A 56 -11.23 58.52 -36.25
C PRO A 56 -10.41 59.74 -35.76
N GLN A 57 -9.50 59.54 -34.80
CA GLN A 57 -8.42 60.48 -34.45
C GLN A 57 -7.36 59.83 -33.51
N PRO A 58 -6.13 60.39 -33.35
CA PRO A 58 -5.05 60.10 -34.29
C PRO A 58 -3.75 59.52 -33.65
N LEU A 59 -2.89 58.96 -34.50
CA LEU A 59 -1.58 58.36 -34.17
C LEU A 59 -0.59 59.33 -33.48
N LYS A 60 0.13 58.84 -32.45
CA LYS A 60 1.40 59.43 -32.00
C LYS A 60 2.50 58.38 -31.74
N LYS A 61 3.56 58.55 -32.53
CA LYS A 61 4.96 58.06 -32.50
C LYS A 61 5.44 57.14 -31.36
N GLN A 62 6.17 56.10 -31.78
CA GLN A 62 7.20 55.41 -31.00
C GLN A 62 8.43 56.32 -30.79
N GLU A 63 9.11 56.18 -29.65
CA GLU A 63 10.53 56.53 -29.50
C GLU A 63 11.30 55.33 -28.91
N ASN A 64 12.51 55.10 -29.42
CA ASN A 64 13.43 54.05 -28.97
C ASN A 64 14.32 54.57 -27.85
N SER A 65 14.64 53.72 -26.88
CA SER A 65 15.96 53.73 -26.24
C SER A 65 16.38 52.30 -25.83
N GLN A 66 17.69 52.07 -25.80
CA GLN A 66 18.30 50.73 -25.69
C GLN A 66 18.92 50.49 -24.31
N ASN A 67 19.06 49.20 -23.98
CA ASN A 67 20.11 48.58 -23.16
C ASN A 67 20.44 49.15 -21.76
N ASP A 68 20.14 48.35 -20.73
CA ASP A 68 20.95 48.27 -19.50
C ASP A 68 20.94 46.81 -18.95
N PRO A 69 21.99 46.35 -18.25
CA PRO A 69 22.17 44.95 -17.85
C PRO A 69 21.45 44.57 -16.52
N PRO A 70 21.29 43.28 -16.19
CA PRO A 70 20.32 42.84 -15.19
C PRO A 70 20.73 43.19 -13.75
N ARG A 71 19.86 43.90 -13.03
CA ARG A 71 19.98 44.16 -11.59
C ARG A 71 19.03 43.28 -10.77
N ARG A 72 19.53 42.89 -9.59
CA ARG A 72 18.87 42.02 -8.60
C ARG A 72 17.52 42.58 -8.11
N SER A 73 16.58 41.66 -7.86
CA SER A 73 15.44 41.78 -6.94
C SER A 73 14.72 43.14 -6.90
N ALA A 74 13.72 43.32 -7.76
CA ALA A 74 12.78 44.43 -7.63
C ALA A 74 11.79 44.19 -6.47
N ALA A 75 11.61 45.20 -5.62
CA ALA A 75 10.53 45.25 -4.63
C ALA A 75 9.16 45.40 -5.33
N PRO A 76 8.02 45.15 -4.63
CA PRO A 76 6.69 45.27 -5.24
C PRO A 76 6.44 46.64 -5.84
N ALA A 77 5.76 46.67 -6.99
CA ALA A 77 5.36 47.91 -7.64
C ALA A 77 4.47 48.75 -6.71
N ARG A 78 4.59 50.08 -6.81
CA ARG A 78 3.75 51.03 -6.05
C ARG A 78 2.28 50.77 -6.39
N GLY A 79 1.44 50.71 -5.35
CA GLY A 79 0.02 50.40 -5.51
C GLY A 79 -0.72 51.43 -6.36
N ALA A 80 -1.70 50.97 -7.13
CA ALA A 80 -2.76 51.83 -7.62
C ALA A 80 -3.60 52.32 -6.43
N ASP A 81 -3.96 53.61 -6.43
CA ASP A 81 -4.87 54.15 -5.42
C ASP A 81 -6.24 53.47 -5.53
N LEU A 82 -6.54 52.58 -4.59
CA LEU A 82 -7.82 51.87 -4.55
C LEU A 82 -8.96 52.86 -4.32
N SER A 83 -9.98 52.78 -5.18
CA SER A 83 -11.17 53.61 -5.02
C SER A 83 -11.81 53.38 -3.64
N LEU A 84 -12.39 54.42 -3.06
CA LEU A 84 -13.00 54.34 -1.72
C LEU A 84 -13.99 53.15 -1.58
N PRO A 85 -14.87 52.85 -2.58
CA PRO A 85 -15.69 51.64 -2.55
C PRO A 85 -14.88 50.33 -2.55
N ALA A 86 -13.81 50.23 -3.37
CA ALA A 86 -12.97 49.04 -3.41
C ALA A 86 -12.29 48.77 -2.04
N THR A 87 -11.82 49.83 -1.38
CA THR A 87 -11.24 49.76 -0.04
C THR A 87 -12.26 49.30 1.00
N ILE A 88 -13.49 49.82 0.96
CA ILE A 88 -14.59 49.42 1.85
C ILE A 88 -14.98 47.95 1.63
N PHE A 89 -15.18 47.54 0.38
CA PHE A 89 -15.54 46.15 0.08
C PHE A 89 -14.43 45.18 0.46
N ASN A 90 -13.15 45.54 0.26
CA ASN A 90 -12.02 44.73 0.70
C ASN A 90 -11.92 44.61 2.23
N ALA A 91 -12.29 45.66 2.98
CA ALA A 91 -12.35 45.59 4.44
C ALA A 91 -13.49 44.67 4.92
N LEU A 92 -14.67 44.74 4.29
CA LEU A 92 -15.80 43.86 4.58
C LEU A 92 -15.48 42.39 4.25
N ASP A 93 -14.86 42.14 3.11
CA ASP A 93 -14.37 40.83 2.68
C ASP A 93 -13.31 40.30 3.68
N GLY A 94 -12.41 41.18 4.14
CA GLY A 94 -11.48 40.87 5.23
C GLY A 94 -12.16 40.50 6.55
N ILE A 95 -13.30 41.12 6.89
CA ILE A 95 -14.08 40.77 8.09
C ILE A 95 -14.75 39.39 7.92
N ILE A 96 -15.36 39.14 6.74
CA ILE A 96 -16.00 37.87 6.41
C ILE A 96 -15.00 36.72 6.57
N ASN A 97 -13.86 36.80 5.88
CA ASN A 97 -12.87 35.72 5.86
C ASN A 97 -12.15 35.49 7.20
N ASN A 98 -11.97 36.50 8.05
CA ASN A 98 -11.25 36.37 9.32
C ASN A 98 -12.14 36.12 10.55
N PHE A 99 -13.44 36.45 10.49
CA PHE A 99 -14.33 36.42 11.66
C PHE A 99 -15.69 35.73 11.44
N ILE A 100 -16.11 35.50 10.19
CA ILE A 100 -17.41 34.89 9.87
C ILE A 100 -17.24 33.48 9.27
N ASP A 101 -16.26 33.30 8.38
CA ASP A 101 -15.92 31.99 7.79
C ASP A 101 -15.22 30.99 8.74
N PRO A 102 -14.32 31.38 9.68
CA PRO A 102 -13.59 30.41 10.48
C PRO A 102 -14.47 29.73 11.57
N PRO A 103 -14.27 28.42 11.84
CA PRO A 103 -13.24 27.54 11.29
C PRO A 103 -13.60 26.97 9.90
N LEU A 104 -12.62 27.01 8.98
CA LEU A 104 -12.75 26.39 7.66
C LEU A 104 -12.59 24.86 7.73
N ARG A 105 -13.29 24.15 6.84
CA ARG A 105 -13.05 22.71 6.60
C ARG A 105 -11.74 22.54 5.82
N LEU A 106 -11.03 21.42 6.04
CA LEU A 106 -9.76 21.14 5.36
C LEU A 106 -9.86 21.19 3.82
N SER A 107 -10.96 20.70 3.25
CA SER A 107 -11.23 20.70 1.80
C SER A 107 -11.38 22.09 1.16
N VAL A 108 -11.48 23.14 1.97
CA VAL A 108 -11.53 24.53 1.51
C VAL A 108 -10.53 25.43 2.25
N ASP A 109 -9.65 24.92 3.11
CA ASP A 109 -8.60 25.73 3.73
C ASP A 109 -7.45 25.92 2.72
N PRO A 110 -7.18 27.14 2.23
CA PRO A 110 -6.13 27.36 1.24
C PRO A 110 -4.74 26.94 1.74
N ARG A 111 -4.50 26.87 3.06
CA ARG A 111 -3.22 26.40 3.62
C ARG A 111 -3.02 24.90 3.47
N HIS A 112 -4.09 24.15 3.21
CA HIS A 112 -4.07 22.71 2.99
C HIS A 112 -4.28 22.37 1.51
N VAL A 113 -5.24 23.02 0.85
CA VAL A 113 -5.56 22.78 -0.57
C VAL A 113 -4.41 23.24 -1.50
N LEU A 114 -3.65 24.26 -1.11
CA LEU A 114 -2.51 24.78 -1.88
C LEU A 114 -1.15 24.43 -1.23
N SER A 115 -1.02 23.22 -0.66
CA SER A 115 0.27 22.67 -0.20
C SER A 115 0.93 21.78 -1.25
N ASP A 116 2.24 21.53 -1.08
CA ASP A 116 3.01 20.54 -1.84
C ASP A 116 2.89 20.74 -3.36
N ASN A 117 2.57 19.69 -4.14
CA ASN A 117 2.38 19.77 -5.59
C ASN A 117 1.22 20.69 -6.05
N PHE A 118 0.34 21.13 -5.14
CA PHE A 118 -0.77 22.05 -5.42
C PHE A 118 -0.46 23.50 -5.01
N ALA A 119 0.77 23.78 -4.55
CA ALA A 119 1.20 25.14 -4.25
C ALA A 119 1.26 26.02 -5.53
N PRO A 120 0.88 27.31 -5.47
CA PRO A 120 0.74 28.11 -6.68
C PRO A 120 2.07 28.44 -7.33
N VAL A 121 2.12 28.39 -8.67
CA VAL A 121 3.33 28.65 -9.46
C VAL A 121 3.23 29.89 -10.34
N GLY A 122 4.36 30.54 -10.59
CA GLY A 122 4.49 31.67 -11.52
C GLY A 122 4.60 31.23 -12.98
N GLU A 123 4.39 32.16 -13.92
CA GLU A 123 4.67 31.90 -15.34
C GLU A 123 6.15 31.56 -15.56
N LEU A 124 6.41 30.54 -16.39
CA LEU A 124 7.75 30.10 -16.75
C LEU A 124 7.99 30.37 -18.24
N PRO A 125 8.96 31.20 -18.65
CA PRO A 125 9.31 31.35 -20.06
C PRO A 125 9.84 30.04 -20.65
N PRO A 126 9.89 29.89 -21.99
CA PRO A 126 10.47 28.70 -22.62
C PRO A 126 11.85 28.38 -22.04
N THR A 127 11.92 27.29 -21.29
CA THR A 127 13.09 26.85 -20.51
C THR A 127 13.49 25.48 -21.02
N GLU A 128 14.75 25.30 -21.47
CA GLU A 128 15.22 23.98 -21.90
C GLU A 128 15.25 23.00 -20.73
N CYS A 129 14.80 21.77 -20.98
CA CYS A 129 14.77 20.68 -20.01
C CYS A 129 15.91 19.70 -20.27
N ALA A 130 16.62 19.29 -19.21
CA ALA A 130 17.60 18.22 -19.31
C ALA A 130 16.90 16.86 -19.46
N VAL A 131 17.51 15.95 -20.23
CA VAL A 131 17.10 14.55 -20.28
C VAL A 131 17.87 13.79 -19.21
N GLU A 132 17.20 13.49 -18.09
CA GLU A 132 17.85 12.80 -16.95
C GLU A 132 18.16 11.33 -17.24
N HIS A 133 17.28 10.65 -18.00
CA HIS A 133 17.39 9.22 -18.29
C HIS A 133 17.00 8.86 -19.72
N GLY A 134 17.89 8.15 -20.41
CA GLY A 134 17.66 7.63 -21.77
C GLY A 134 17.81 8.70 -22.85
N SER A 135 17.01 8.61 -23.91
CA SER A 135 16.93 9.59 -24.99
C SER A 135 15.47 9.81 -25.39
N LEU A 136 15.14 11.02 -25.83
CA LEU A 136 13.81 11.36 -26.34
C LEU A 136 13.63 10.71 -27.72
N PRO A 137 12.60 9.86 -27.93
CA PRO A 137 12.38 9.18 -29.21
C PRO A 137 12.26 10.18 -30.38
N PRO A 138 12.94 9.97 -31.52
CA PRO A 138 12.88 10.88 -32.67
C PRO A 138 11.50 11.05 -33.29
N CYS A 139 10.59 10.10 -33.08
CA CYS A 139 9.19 10.16 -33.52
C CYS A 139 8.31 11.08 -32.65
N LEU A 140 8.80 11.57 -31.51
CA LEU A 140 8.10 12.56 -30.68
C LEU A 140 8.57 13.96 -31.08
N ASP A 141 7.94 14.54 -32.11
CA ASP A 141 8.09 15.93 -32.51
C ASP A 141 6.73 16.63 -32.40
N GLY A 142 6.60 17.55 -31.44
CA GLY A 142 5.31 18.15 -31.07
C GLY A 142 5.31 18.79 -29.69
N ALA A 143 4.13 19.07 -29.15
CA ALA A 143 3.98 19.63 -27.81
C ALA A 143 2.94 18.84 -27.01
N TYR A 144 3.33 18.36 -25.83
CA TYR A 144 2.38 17.92 -24.81
C TYR A 144 1.94 19.15 -24.02
N ILE A 145 0.64 19.42 -23.97
CA ILE A 145 0.06 20.59 -23.32
C ILE A 145 -1.05 20.10 -22.39
N ARG A 146 -1.05 20.57 -21.15
CA ARG A 146 -2.14 20.39 -20.18
C ARG A 146 -2.58 21.74 -19.62
N ASN A 147 -3.83 21.86 -19.21
CA ASN A 147 -4.26 22.91 -18.30
C ASN A 147 -4.42 22.38 -16.87
N GLY A 148 -4.65 23.31 -15.95
CA GLY A 148 -5.01 23.00 -14.57
C GLY A 148 -5.29 24.29 -13.79
N PRO A 149 -5.91 24.18 -12.60
CA PRO A 149 -6.15 25.31 -11.73
C PRO A 149 -4.86 25.76 -11.02
N ASN A 150 -4.58 27.06 -11.05
CA ASN A 150 -3.48 27.68 -10.35
C ASN A 150 -3.87 29.14 -10.03
N PRO A 151 -4.01 29.56 -8.77
CA PRO A 151 -4.51 30.89 -8.45
C PRO A 151 -3.43 31.97 -8.66
N GLN A 152 -3.74 33.04 -9.39
CA GLN A 152 -2.81 34.16 -9.60
C GLN A 152 -2.41 34.85 -8.29
N TYR A 153 -3.32 34.88 -7.31
CA TYR A 153 -3.13 35.47 -5.99
C TYR A 153 -3.50 34.47 -4.90
N LEU A 154 -2.77 34.47 -3.79
CA LEU A 154 -3.13 33.63 -2.64
C LEU A 154 -4.56 33.94 -2.17
N PRO A 155 -5.44 32.93 -2.03
CA PRO A 155 -6.81 33.13 -1.57
C PRO A 155 -6.83 33.73 -0.16
N ARG A 156 -7.73 34.70 0.05
CA ARG A 156 -7.94 35.33 1.37
C ARG A 156 -8.94 34.60 2.25
N GLY A 157 -9.59 33.57 1.71
CA GLY A 157 -10.73 32.87 2.29
C GLY A 157 -10.80 31.42 1.82
N PRO A 158 -11.95 30.73 2.05
CA PRO A 158 -12.12 29.35 1.62
C PRO A 158 -11.91 29.19 0.12
N TYR A 159 -11.20 28.13 -0.27
CA TYR A 159 -10.69 27.90 -1.63
C TYR A 159 -10.70 26.40 -1.97
N HIS A 160 -11.42 26.00 -3.02
CA HIS A 160 -11.40 24.64 -3.55
C HIS A 160 -10.42 24.53 -4.72
N LEU A 161 -9.92 23.32 -4.98
CA LEU A 161 -8.90 23.08 -6.02
C LEU A 161 -9.40 23.53 -7.42
N PHE A 162 -10.70 23.42 -7.70
CA PHE A 162 -11.29 23.89 -8.96
C PHE A 162 -11.51 25.40 -9.08
N ASP A 163 -11.27 26.21 -8.03
CA ASP A 163 -11.47 27.68 -8.08
C ASP A 163 -10.26 28.46 -8.64
N GLY A 164 -9.16 27.79 -8.98
CA GLY A 164 -7.94 28.42 -9.51
C GLY A 164 -8.05 28.91 -10.95
N ASP A 165 -7.32 29.97 -11.28
CA ASP A 165 -7.22 30.46 -12.65
C ASP A 165 -6.59 29.39 -13.56
N GLY A 166 -7.04 29.29 -14.81
CA GLY A 166 -6.50 28.32 -15.75
C GLY A 166 -5.05 28.64 -16.09
N MET A 167 -4.15 27.69 -15.85
CA MET A 167 -2.76 27.77 -16.31
C MET A 167 -2.44 26.64 -17.28
N LEU A 168 -1.82 26.99 -18.40
CA LEU A 168 -1.29 26.05 -19.37
C LEU A 168 0.15 25.69 -19.01
N HIS A 169 0.46 24.40 -19.01
CA HIS A 169 1.82 23.87 -19.00
C HIS A 169 2.06 23.13 -20.31
N SER A 170 3.14 23.47 -21.02
CA SER A 170 3.50 22.90 -22.31
C SER A 170 4.94 22.42 -22.28
N ILE A 171 5.19 21.16 -22.63
CA ILE A 171 6.52 20.69 -23.02
C ILE A 171 6.52 20.47 -24.54
N ARG A 172 7.30 21.28 -25.26
CA ARG A 172 7.62 21.03 -26.66
C ARG A 172 8.81 20.07 -26.73
N ILE A 173 8.66 18.97 -27.45
CA ILE A 173 9.75 18.05 -27.82
C ILE A 173 10.03 18.24 -29.30
N SER A 174 11.29 18.46 -29.68
CA SER A 174 11.70 18.55 -31.08
C SER A 174 13.20 18.33 -31.24
N GLY A 175 13.61 17.53 -32.22
CA GLY A 175 15.03 17.25 -32.50
C GLY A 175 15.81 16.70 -31.30
N GLY A 176 15.19 15.87 -30.47
CA GLY A 176 15.79 15.27 -29.27
C GLY A 176 15.96 16.22 -28.08
N ARG A 177 15.41 17.44 -28.14
CA ARG A 177 15.37 18.40 -27.02
C ARG A 177 13.96 18.61 -26.51
N ALA A 178 13.83 18.96 -25.23
CA ALA A 178 12.57 19.35 -24.61
C ALA A 178 12.63 20.79 -24.08
N THR A 179 11.51 21.51 -24.15
CA THR A 179 11.39 22.90 -23.64
C THR A 179 10.04 23.07 -22.93
N LEU A 180 10.08 23.39 -21.63
CA LEU A 180 8.91 23.66 -20.80
C LEU A 180 8.53 25.15 -20.86
N CYS A 181 7.24 25.45 -20.93
CA CYS A 181 6.68 26.79 -20.80
C CYS A 181 5.37 26.74 -19.99
N SER A 182 5.16 27.71 -19.10
CA SER A 182 3.94 27.83 -18.30
C SER A 182 3.33 29.23 -18.47
N ARG A 183 2.02 29.33 -18.76
CA ARG A 183 1.31 30.60 -19.00
C ARG A 183 -0.10 30.58 -18.43
N TYR A 184 -0.56 31.71 -17.88
CA TYR A 184 -1.97 31.85 -17.51
C TYR A 184 -2.87 32.02 -18.75
N VAL A 185 -4.06 31.43 -18.68
CA VAL A 185 -5.18 31.72 -19.58
C VAL A 185 -5.79 33.05 -19.14
N LYS A 186 -5.79 34.03 -20.04
CA LYS A 186 -6.25 35.38 -19.76
C LYS A 186 -7.77 35.49 -19.91
N THR A 187 -8.49 34.91 -18.95
CA THR A 187 -9.95 35.03 -18.83
C THR A 187 -10.35 36.44 -18.38
N TYR A 188 -11.65 36.76 -18.41
CA TYR A 188 -12.16 38.02 -17.85
C TYR A 188 -11.84 38.15 -16.35
N LYS A 189 -11.99 37.07 -15.57
CA LYS A 189 -11.60 37.03 -14.15
C LYS A 189 -10.13 37.36 -13.96
N TYR A 190 -9.24 36.65 -14.65
CA TYR A 190 -7.79 36.87 -14.60
C TYR A 190 -7.44 38.35 -14.82
N THR A 191 -8.00 38.98 -15.87
CA THR A 191 -7.70 40.38 -16.21
C THR A 191 -8.20 41.34 -15.13
N ILE A 192 -9.44 41.19 -14.65
CA ILE A 192 -10.00 42.06 -13.60
C ILE A 192 -9.21 41.98 -12.30
N GLU A 193 -8.86 40.78 -11.86
CA GLU A 193 -8.13 40.57 -10.61
C GLU A 193 -6.67 41.01 -10.72
N LYS A 194 -6.08 40.88 -11.91
CA LYS A 194 -4.76 41.42 -12.23
C LYS A 194 -4.70 42.94 -12.18
N ASP A 195 -5.69 43.62 -12.75
CA ASP A 195 -5.78 45.08 -12.74
C ASP A 195 -6.11 45.62 -11.34
N ALA A 196 -6.87 44.86 -10.53
CA ALA A 196 -7.13 45.16 -9.13
C ALA A 196 -5.92 44.88 -8.20
N GLY A 197 -5.12 43.86 -8.52
CA GLY A 197 -3.98 43.40 -7.71
C GLY A 197 -4.33 42.43 -6.58
N PHE A 198 -5.55 41.88 -6.56
CA PHE A 198 -6.05 40.94 -5.55
C PHE A 198 -7.34 40.23 -6.05
N PRO A 199 -7.80 39.14 -5.42
CA PRO A 199 -9.06 38.47 -5.79
C PRO A 199 -10.29 39.37 -5.62
N VAL A 200 -11.18 39.41 -6.62
CA VAL A 200 -12.37 40.28 -6.68
C VAL A 200 -13.65 39.47 -6.91
N ILE A 201 -13.58 38.38 -7.68
CA ILE A 201 -14.71 37.53 -8.03
C ILE A 201 -14.79 36.38 -7.02
N PRO A 202 -15.98 36.05 -6.48
CA PRO A 202 -16.10 34.99 -5.49
C PRO A 202 -15.82 33.62 -6.10
N ASN A 203 -15.13 32.77 -5.33
CA ASN A 203 -14.93 31.36 -5.61
C ASN A 203 -16.31 30.65 -5.76
N VAL A 204 -16.44 29.79 -6.77
CA VAL A 204 -17.72 29.16 -7.14
C VAL A 204 -17.95 27.89 -6.33
N PHE A 205 -16.90 27.10 -6.09
CA PHE A 205 -16.99 25.83 -5.38
C PHE A 205 -16.79 25.96 -3.87
N SER A 206 -15.99 26.92 -3.39
CA SER A 206 -15.72 27.12 -1.96
C SER A 206 -16.30 28.40 -1.35
N GLY A 207 -16.82 29.32 -2.16
CA GLY A 207 -17.06 30.70 -1.72
C GLY A 207 -18.16 30.87 -0.66
N PHE A 208 -19.06 29.90 -0.50
CA PHE A 208 -20.33 30.08 0.22
C PHE A 208 -20.44 29.10 1.40
N ASN A 209 -19.50 29.23 2.35
CA ASN A 209 -19.34 28.33 3.49
C ASN A 209 -20.19 28.77 4.70
N GLY A 210 -21.39 28.20 4.87
CA GLY A 210 -22.30 28.53 5.97
C GLY A 210 -23.19 29.73 5.71
N LEU A 211 -24.38 29.74 6.30
CA LEU A 211 -25.47 30.68 5.98
C LEU A 211 -25.05 32.16 6.14
N SER A 212 -24.40 32.51 7.25
CA SER A 212 -23.99 33.88 7.58
C SER A 212 -22.91 34.42 6.63
N ALA A 213 -21.88 33.61 6.33
CA ALA A 213 -20.82 34.00 5.40
C ALA A 213 -21.36 34.08 3.96
N SER A 214 -22.22 33.16 3.56
CA SER A 214 -22.87 33.13 2.24
C SER A 214 -23.71 34.38 1.99
N ALA A 215 -24.54 34.78 2.97
CA ALA A 215 -25.33 36.01 2.89
C ALA A 215 -24.44 37.27 2.83
N ALA A 216 -23.40 37.34 3.68
CA ALA A 216 -22.49 38.48 3.72
C ALA A 216 -21.67 38.61 2.42
N ARG A 217 -21.13 37.50 1.91
CA ARG A 217 -20.33 37.47 0.67
C ARG A 217 -21.20 37.70 -0.57
N GLY A 218 -22.44 37.20 -0.59
CA GLY A 218 -23.43 37.53 -1.61
C GLY A 218 -23.75 39.03 -1.65
N ALA A 219 -23.95 39.66 -0.48
CA ALA A 219 -24.19 41.10 -0.39
C ALA A 219 -22.97 41.94 -0.84
N VAL A 220 -21.75 41.57 -0.43
CA VAL A 220 -20.52 42.22 -0.91
C VAL A 220 -20.37 42.05 -2.43
N THR A 221 -20.58 40.84 -2.96
CA THR A 221 -20.51 40.55 -4.40
C THR A 221 -21.50 41.41 -5.19
N ALA A 222 -22.76 41.48 -4.76
CA ALA A 222 -23.76 42.34 -5.38
C ALA A 222 -23.37 43.83 -5.34
N ALA A 223 -22.80 44.29 -4.23
CA ALA A 223 -22.30 45.67 -4.11
C ALA A 223 -21.09 45.94 -5.03
N ARG A 224 -20.17 44.97 -5.21
CA ARG A 224 -19.05 45.06 -6.16
C ARG A 224 -19.55 45.18 -7.62
N VAL A 225 -20.58 44.41 -7.99
CA VAL A 225 -21.22 44.47 -9.32
C VAL A 225 -21.93 45.81 -9.54
N LEU A 226 -22.73 46.28 -8.56
CA LEU A 226 -23.42 47.57 -8.63
C LEU A 226 -22.45 48.77 -8.67
N ALA A 227 -21.30 48.65 -8.01
CA ALA A 227 -20.21 49.64 -8.09
C ALA A 227 -19.35 49.54 -9.37
N GLY A 228 -19.66 48.59 -10.27
CA GLY A 228 -18.97 48.43 -11.54
C GLY A 228 -17.55 47.83 -11.45
N GLN A 229 -17.20 47.16 -10.34
CA GLN A 229 -15.86 46.54 -10.21
C GLN A 229 -15.67 45.35 -11.16
N PHE A 230 -16.74 44.62 -11.46
CA PHE A 230 -16.79 43.60 -12.50
C PHE A 230 -18.22 43.41 -12.99
N ASN A 231 -18.40 42.81 -14.18
CA ASN A 231 -19.70 42.47 -14.73
C ASN A 231 -19.78 40.96 -15.01
N PRO A 232 -20.65 40.19 -14.32
CA PRO A 232 -20.74 38.74 -14.51
C PRO A 232 -21.18 38.33 -15.93
N VAL A 233 -21.81 39.21 -16.71
CA VAL A 233 -22.18 38.97 -18.12
C VAL A 233 -20.96 38.88 -19.05
N ASN A 234 -19.80 39.36 -18.59
CA ASN A 234 -18.53 39.24 -19.32
C ASN A 234 -17.81 37.91 -19.07
N GLY A 235 -18.32 37.07 -18.16
CA GLY A 235 -17.76 35.77 -17.81
C GLY A 235 -17.33 35.70 -16.34
N ILE A 236 -17.39 34.51 -15.77
CA ILE A 236 -16.73 34.15 -14.49
C ILE A 236 -15.79 32.95 -14.68
N GLY A 237 -15.41 32.68 -15.93
CA GLY A 237 -14.67 31.51 -16.36
C GLY A 237 -13.25 31.40 -15.79
N LEU A 238 -12.90 30.17 -15.43
CA LEU A 238 -11.57 29.79 -14.98
C LEU A 238 -10.71 29.20 -16.10
N ALA A 239 -11.33 28.50 -17.07
CA ALA A 239 -10.64 27.82 -18.19
C ALA A 239 -9.54 26.81 -17.75
N ASN A 240 -9.78 26.14 -16.62
CA ASN A 240 -8.82 25.31 -15.90
C ASN A 240 -9.07 23.80 -16.01
N THR A 241 -10.10 23.39 -16.75
CA THR A 241 -10.73 22.07 -16.61
C THR A 241 -10.30 21.07 -17.69
N SER A 242 -10.31 21.48 -18.97
CA SER A 242 -9.92 20.60 -20.08
C SER A 242 -9.31 21.38 -21.25
N LEU A 243 -8.62 20.70 -22.15
CA LEU A 243 -8.12 21.24 -23.42
C LEU A 243 -8.77 20.53 -24.61
N ALA A 244 -9.19 21.31 -25.61
CA ALA A 244 -9.55 20.77 -26.91
C ALA A 244 -8.62 21.33 -27.99
N LEU A 245 -8.06 20.46 -28.83
CA LEU A 245 -7.39 20.84 -30.07
C LEU A 245 -8.32 20.45 -31.22
N PHE A 246 -9.08 21.41 -31.72
CA PHE A 246 -9.89 21.23 -32.93
C PHE A 246 -9.74 22.45 -33.80
N GLY A 247 -9.88 22.25 -35.10
CA GLY A 247 -9.84 23.36 -36.03
C GLY A 247 -8.56 24.22 -35.91
N GLY A 248 -7.37 23.61 -35.89
CA GLY A 248 -6.07 24.30 -35.91
C GLY A 248 -5.70 25.13 -34.67
N ASN A 249 -6.57 25.19 -33.66
CA ASN A 249 -6.46 26.07 -32.50
C ASN A 249 -6.63 25.26 -31.21
N LEU A 250 -6.00 25.73 -30.13
CA LEU A 250 -6.06 25.10 -28.81
C LEU A 250 -6.99 25.91 -27.89
N TYR A 251 -8.02 25.23 -27.37
CA TYR A 251 -9.05 25.79 -26.51
C TYR A 251 -8.79 25.38 -25.07
N ALA A 252 -8.74 26.36 -24.16
CA ALA A 252 -8.84 26.11 -22.73
C ALA A 252 -10.31 26.18 -22.31
N LEU A 253 -10.83 25.08 -21.79
CA LEU A 253 -12.24 24.89 -21.43
C LEU A 253 -12.43 25.00 -19.92
N GLY A 254 -13.63 25.41 -19.52
CA GLY A 254 -14.09 25.36 -18.14
C GLY A 254 -15.61 25.43 -18.04
N GLU A 255 -16.16 24.85 -16.98
CA GLU A 255 -17.60 24.60 -16.81
C GLU A 255 -18.48 25.87 -16.68
N SER A 256 -17.87 27.06 -16.59
CA SER A 256 -18.52 28.31 -16.21
C SER A 256 -18.48 29.44 -17.25
N ASP A 257 -18.03 29.21 -18.49
CA ASP A 257 -17.94 30.25 -19.54
C ASP A 257 -17.93 29.70 -20.98
N LEU A 258 -17.98 30.59 -21.97
CA LEU A 258 -17.92 30.25 -23.40
C LEU A 258 -16.48 29.97 -23.88
N PRO A 259 -16.28 29.06 -24.87
CA PRO A 259 -14.98 28.87 -25.52
C PRO A 259 -14.60 30.06 -26.43
N TYR A 260 -13.30 30.35 -26.55
CA TYR A 260 -12.73 31.51 -27.25
C TYR A 260 -12.24 31.15 -28.67
N THR A 261 -12.53 31.97 -29.69
CA THR A 261 -12.73 31.71 -31.16
C THR A 261 -11.68 30.93 -32.02
N LEU A 262 -11.95 30.78 -33.34
CA LEU A 262 -11.64 29.63 -34.23
C LEU A 262 -11.12 29.98 -35.64
N LYS A 263 -10.25 29.11 -36.21
CA LYS A 263 -10.20 28.83 -37.66
C LYS A 263 -9.50 27.51 -38.07
N VAL A 264 -10.17 26.72 -38.90
CA VAL A 264 -10.17 25.23 -38.90
C VAL A 264 -8.97 24.51 -39.54
N ALA A 265 -8.78 23.24 -39.17
CA ALA A 265 -7.86 22.24 -39.73
C ALA A 265 -8.69 21.12 -40.41
N PRO A 266 -8.23 20.53 -41.52
CA PRO A 266 -9.12 20.35 -42.69
C PRO A 266 -10.02 19.10 -42.72
N ASP A 267 -10.11 18.31 -41.65
CA ASP A 267 -10.43 16.87 -41.79
C ASP A 267 -11.20 16.20 -40.63
N GLY A 268 -11.85 16.93 -39.70
CA GLY A 268 -12.59 16.30 -38.59
C GLY A 268 -13.80 17.06 -38.03
N GLU A 269 -14.90 16.33 -37.76
CA GLU A 269 -16.08 16.79 -37.01
C GLU A 269 -15.82 16.77 -35.49
N ALA A 270 -16.49 17.64 -34.71
CA ALA A 270 -16.39 17.68 -33.25
C ALA A 270 -17.77 17.69 -32.58
N PHE A 271 -18.00 16.78 -31.63
CA PHE A 271 -19.24 16.71 -30.85
C PHE A 271 -19.06 17.42 -29.50
N ALA A 272 -20.10 18.10 -29.01
CA ALA A 272 -20.05 18.86 -27.76
C ALA A 272 -21.43 18.96 -27.10
N PHE A 273 -21.44 19.34 -25.82
CA PHE A 273 -22.68 19.62 -25.10
C PHE A 273 -22.53 20.85 -24.19
N ARG A 274 -23.67 21.34 -23.71
CA ARG A 274 -23.81 22.34 -22.65
C ARG A 274 -24.77 21.76 -21.61
N TYR A 275 -24.40 21.83 -20.34
CA TYR A 275 -25.28 21.52 -19.23
C TYR A 275 -25.45 22.75 -18.32
N GLY A 276 -26.38 22.69 -17.38
CA GLY A 276 -26.58 23.76 -16.40
C GLY A 276 -27.75 23.49 -15.44
N PRO A 277 -27.94 24.36 -14.43
CA PRO A 277 -28.94 24.15 -13.38
C PRO A 277 -30.36 24.59 -13.75
N VAL A 278 -30.65 24.92 -15.02
CA VAL A 278 -31.95 25.40 -15.50
C VAL A 278 -32.35 24.59 -16.75
N PRO A 279 -33.64 24.19 -16.92
CA PRO A 279 -34.10 23.49 -18.13
C PRO A 279 -33.87 24.29 -19.42
N PRO A 280 -33.47 23.66 -20.54
CA PRO A 280 -33.07 22.25 -20.65
C PRO A 280 -31.71 22.02 -19.97
N PHE A 281 -31.65 21.07 -19.03
CA PHE A 281 -30.45 20.82 -18.21
C PHE A 281 -29.28 20.27 -19.04
N LEU A 282 -29.55 19.74 -20.23
CA LEU A 282 -28.58 19.27 -21.23
C LEU A 282 -29.00 19.79 -22.62
N THR A 283 -28.03 20.32 -23.37
CA THR A 283 -28.14 20.61 -24.81
C THR A 283 -26.95 19.98 -25.54
N PHE A 284 -27.22 19.14 -26.53
CA PHE A 284 -26.21 18.52 -27.39
C PHE A 284 -26.07 19.28 -28.71
N PHE A 285 -24.87 19.35 -29.28
CA PHE A 285 -24.62 19.93 -30.61
C PHE A 285 -23.30 19.37 -31.19
N HIS A 286 -23.02 19.68 -32.45
CA HIS A 286 -21.75 19.33 -33.07
C HIS A 286 -21.27 20.41 -34.03
N PHE A 287 -20.02 20.31 -34.44
CA PHE A 287 -19.37 21.11 -35.46
C PHE A 287 -19.01 20.19 -36.64
N ASP A 288 -19.28 20.65 -37.86
CA ASP A 288 -18.84 19.94 -39.06
C ASP A 288 -17.32 20.07 -39.29
N ALA A 289 -16.80 19.41 -40.33
CA ALA A 289 -15.38 19.46 -40.69
C ALA A 289 -14.89 20.85 -41.17
N ASP A 290 -15.81 21.77 -41.48
CA ASP A 290 -15.53 23.18 -41.75
C ASP A 290 -15.62 24.05 -40.46
N GLY A 291 -15.89 23.42 -39.32
CA GLY A 291 -16.06 24.03 -37.99
C GLY A 291 -17.33 24.86 -37.81
N ASN A 292 -18.33 24.72 -38.69
CA ASN A 292 -19.61 25.37 -38.49
C ASN A 292 -20.41 24.61 -37.44
N LYS A 293 -20.91 25.35 -36.45
CA LYS A 293 -21.78 24.79 -35.41
C LYS A 293 -23.15 24.44 -35.99
N GLN A 294 -23.56 23.19 -35.81
CA GLN A 294 -24.88 22.68 -36.14
C GLN A 294 -25.92 23.07 -35.05
N PRO A 295 -27.24 22.93 -35.32
CA PRO A 295 -28.29 23.36 -34.39
C PRO A 295 -28.21 22.70 -33.00
N ASP A 296 -28.68 23.44 -31.98
CA ASP A 296 -28.82 22.95 -30.60
C ASP A 296 -29.92 21.88 -30.51
N VAL A 297 -29.61 20.73 -29.91
CA VAL A 297 -30.54 19.65 -29.57
C VAL A 297 -30.81 19.69 -28.06
N PRO A 298 -31.87 20.37 -27.59
CA PRO A 298 -32.21 20.43 -26.17
C PRO A 298 -32.85 19.11 -25.70
N ILE A 299 -32.40 18.60 -24.56
CA ILE A 299 -32.90 17.36 -23.97
C ILE A 299 -33.78 17.70 -22.75
N PHE A 300 -35.11 17.74 -22.94
CA PHE A 300 -36.07 17.98 -21.86
C PHE A 300 -36.49 16.69 -21.13
N THR A 301 -36.25 15.52 -21.73
CA THR A 301 -36.39 14.20 -21.08
C THR A 301 -35.43 13.99 -19.90
N MET A 302 -34.38 14.80 -19.79
CA MET A 302 -33.60 14.96 -18.56
C MET A 302 -34.37 15.89 -17.61
N THR A 303 -34.96 15.33 -16.56
CA THR A 303 -35.94 16.05 -15.69
C THR A 303 -35.34 16.68 -14.44
N ARG A 304 -34.05 16.44 -14.17
CA ARG A 304 -33.30 17.00 -13.03
C ARG A 304 -31.89 17.38 -13.48
N PRO A 305 -31.28 18.41 -12.89
CA PRO A 305 -29.88 18.74 -13.14
C PRO A 305 -28.96 17.62 -12.60
N SER A 306 -27.91 17.32 -13.36
CA SER A 306 -26.85 16.39 -13.00
C SER A 306 -25.51 17.03 -13.33
N PHE A 307 -24.45 16.63 -12.65
CA PHE A 307 -23.09 16.99 -13.00
C PHE A 307 -22.64 16.15 -14.22
N LEU A 308 -22.69 16.73 -15.42
CA LEU A 308 -22.19 16.10 -16.65
C LEU A 308 -20.86 16.75 -17.01
N HIS A 309 -19.76 16.10 -16.66
CA HIS A 309 -18.42 16.56 -17.00
C HIS A 309 -17.98 16.07 -18.39
N ASP A 310 -18.33 14.82 -18.73
CA ASP A 310 -17.91 14.16 -19.96
C ASP A 310 -19.06 13.30 -20.57
N PHE A 311 -18.87 12.85 -21.80
CA PHE A 311 -19.84 12.05 -22.58
C PHE A 311 -19.13 11.16 -23.61
N ALA A 312 -19.73 10.02 -23.96
CA ALA A 312 -19.14 9.09 -24.93
C ALA A 312 -19.78 9.19 -26.32
N ILE A 313 -19.00 8.92 -27.37
CA ILE A 313 -19.45 8.90 -28.77
C ILE A 313 -19.13 7.54 -29.40
N THR A 314 -20.01 7.06 -30.27
CA THR A 314 -19.80 5.87 -31.11
C THR A 314 -19.88 6.23 -32.61
N LYS A 315 -19.91 5.22 -33.51
CA LYS A 315 -20.16 5.48 -34.93
C LYS A 315 -21.59 5.95 -35.19
N LYS A 316 -22.55 5.61 -34.33
CA LYS A 316 -23.99 5.90 -34.51
C LYS A 316 -24.56 6.84 -33.45
N HIS A 317 -24.05 6.82 -32.22
CA HIS A 317 -24.72 7.38 -31.04
C HIS A 317 -23.83 8.34 -30.23
N ALA A 318 -24.47 9.24 -29.48
CA ALA A 318 -23.91 9.96 -28.34
C ALA A 318 -24.53 9.40 -27.04
N ILE A 319 -23.74 9.35 -25.98
CA ILE A 319 -24.05 8.67 -24.72
C ILE A 319 -23.77 9.61 -23.55
N PHE A 320 -24.79 9.86 -22.71
CA PHE A 320 -24.73 10.80 -21.59
C PHE A 320 -25.04 10.11 -20.25
N GLY A 321 -24.29 10.46 -19.20
CA GLY A 321 -24.56 10.00 -17.84
C GLY A 321 -25.52 10.93 -17.09
N ASP A 322 -26.55 10.37 -16.45
CA ASP A 322 -27.43 11.06 -15.51
C ASP A 322 -27.23 10.43 -14.12
N ILE A 323 -26.25 10.95 -13.37
CA ILE A 323 -25.61 10.30 -12.20
C ILE A 323 -26.09 10.86 -10.85
N GLN A 324 -25.70 10.25 -9.73
CA GLN A 324 -26.08 10.72 -8.38
C GLN A 324 -25.46 12.05 -7.96
N ILE A 325 -24.43 12.53 -8.67
CA ILE A 325 -23.85 13.86 -8.47
C ILE A 325 -24.74 14.90 -9.18
N GLY A 326 -25.43 15.72 -8.40
CA GLY A 326 -26.41 16.71 -8.84
C GLY A 326 -25.92 18.15 -8.69
N MET A 327 -26.57 19.08 -9.39
CA MET A 327 -26.36 20.52 -9.20
C MET A 327 -27.61 21.17 -8.63
N ASN A 328 -27.50 21.85 -7.49
CA ASN A 328 -28.60 22.55 -6.86
C ASN A 328 -28.15 23.94 -6.34
N PRO A 329 -28.42 25.03 -7.09
CA PRO A 329 -28.03 26.38 -6.68
C PRO A 329 -28.64 26.85 -5.35
N LEU A 330 -29.73 26.25 -4.89
CA LEU A 330 -30.32 26.58 -3.58
C LEU A 330 -29.39 26.19 -2.42
N ASP A 331 -28.54 25.18 -2.60
CA ASP A 331 -27.67 24.69 -1.53
C ASP A 331 -26.54 25.68 -1.21
N MET A 332 -26.15 26.54 -2.17
CA MET A 332 -25.29 27.72 -1.93
C MET A 332 -25.97 28.77 -1.06
N LEU A 333 -27.30 28.93 -1.17
CA LEU A 333 -28.08 29.93 -0.44
C LEU A 333 -28.45 29.48 0.98
N VAL A 334 -28.61 28.17 1.19
CA VAL A 334 -28.87 27.57 2.52
C VAL A 334 -27.57 27.37 3.32
N GLY A 335 -26.39 27.51 2.67
CA GLY A 335 -25.08 27.59 3.32
C GLY A 335 -24.32 26.27 3.39
N SER A 336 -24.51 25.35 2.45
CA SER A 336 -23.86 24.04 2.44
C SER A 336 -22.40 24.04 1.94
N GLY A 337 -21.98 25.07 1.19
CA GLY A 337 -20.62 25.22 0.65
C GLY A 337 -20.56 25.36 -0.88
N SER A 338 -21.22 24.44 -1.60
CA SER A 338 -21.05 24.20 -3.05
C SER A 338 -22.40 24.09 -3.78
N PRO A 339 -22.53 24.50 -5.05
CA PRO A 339 -23.70 24.22 -5.88
C PRO A 339 -23.80 22.76 -6.35
N VAL A 340 -22.75 21.96 -6.18
CA VAL A 340 -22.69 20.55 -6.59
C VAL A 340 -22.66 19.66 -5.34
N GLY A 341 -23.51 18.63 -5.32
CA GLY A 341 -23.69 17.72 -4.20
C GLY A 341 -24.21 16.35 -4.65
N THR A 342 -24.58 15.47 -3.72
CA THR A 342 -25.03 14.10 -4.03
C THR A 342 -26.49 13.85 -3.64
N ASP A 343 -27.27 13.26 -4.55
CA ASP A 343 -28.60 12.70 -4.28
C ASP A 343 -28.49 11.15 -4.21
N PRO A 344 -28.33 10.54 -3.02
CA PRO A 344 -28.23 9.09 -2.88
C PRO A 344 -29.53 8.36 -3.23
N ALA A 345 -30.68 9.05 -3.31
CA ALA A 345 -31.96 8.46 -3.70
C ALA A 345 -32.17 8.44 -5.23
N LYS A 346 -31.35 9.17 -6.00
CA LYS A 346 -31.35 9.12 -7.46
C LYS A 346 -30.76 7.80 -7.95
N VAL A 347 -31.46 7.14 -8.87
CA VAL A 347 -30.93 5.99 -9.62
C VAL A 347 -30.18 6.54 -10.83
N PRO A 348 -28.87 6.22 -11.01
CA PRO A 348 -28.15 6.64 -12.21
C PRO A 348 -28.73 6.04 -13.49
N ARG A 349 -28.66 6.79 -14.57
CA ARG A 349 -29.16 6.40 -15.90
C ARG A 349 -28.14 6.73 -16.99
N ILE A 350 -28.20 6.01 -18.10
CA ILE A 350 -27.46 6.34 -19.31
C ILE A 350 -28.46 6.71 -20.40
N GLY A 351 -28.29 7.89 -20.99
CA GLY A 351 -29.04 8.37 -22.14
C GLY A 351 -28.29 8.07 -23.43
N VAL A 352 -28.94 7.45 -24.41
CA VAL A 352 -28.41 7.16 -25.74
C VAL A 352 -29.26 7.86 -26.79
N ILE A 353 -28.63 8.63 -27.67
CA ILE A 353 -29.28 9.38 -28.77
C ILE A 353 -28.44 9.20 -30.05
N PRO A 354 -29.03 9.17 -31.27
CA PRO A 354 -28.25 9.21 -32.51
C PRO A 354 -27.34 10.45 -32.54
N ARG A 355 -26.07 10.28 -32.93
CA ARG A 355 -25.07 11.37 -32.85
C ARG A 355 -25.37 12.56 -33.77
N TYR A 356 -26.19 12.34 -34.81
CA TYR A 356 -26.68 13.36 -35.75
C TYR A 356 -28.19 13.63 -35.57
N ALA A 357 -28.74 13.38 -34.37
CA ALA A 357 -30.13 13.72 -34.07
C ALA A 357 -30.40 15.22 -34.26
N ARG A 358 -31.64 15.55 -34.65
CA ARG A 358 -32.09 16.94 -34.88
C ARG A 358 -32.93 17.50 -33.74
N ASP A 359 -33.47 16.61 -32.92
CA ASP A 359 -34.30 16.85 -31.74
C ASP A 359 -34.15 15.65 -30.80
N GLU A 360 -34.80 15.66 -29.64
CA GLU A 360 -34.67 14.60 -28.63
C GLU A 360 -35.56 13.36 -28.87
N SER A 361 -36.29 13.26 -30.00
CA SER A 361 -37.30 12.20 -30.18
C SER A 361 -36.74 10.77 -30.12
N ASP A 362 -35.48 10.59 -30.51
CA ASP A 362 -34.75 9.32 -30.45
C ASP A 362 -33.92 9.14 -29.15
N MET A 363 -34.04 10.05 -28.16
CA MET A 363 -33.34 9.93 -26.87
C MET A 363 -33.94 8.80 -26.02
N ARG A 364 -33.09 7.87 -25.58
CA ARG A 364 -33.49 6.71 -24.79
C ARG A 364 -32.68 6.61 -23.50
N TRP A 365 -33.38 6.62 -22.36
CA TRP A 365 -32.79 6.48 -21.04
C TRP A 365 -32.88 5.03 -20.55
N PHE A 366 -31.78 4.51 -20.02
CA PHE A 366 -31.67 3.17 -19.44
C PHE A 366 -31.19 3.29 -18.00
N ASP A 367 -31.86 2.63 -17.06
CA ASP A 367 -31.44 2.66 -15.64
C ASP A 367 -30.17 1.81 -15.45
N VAL A 368 -29.17 2.39 -14.77
CA VAL A 368 -27.88 1.73 -14.49
C VAL A 368 -27.54 1.93 -13.00
N PRO A 369 -28.25 1.25 -12.08
CA PRO A 369 -28.21 1.58 -10.65
C PRO A 369 -26.81 1.47 -10.04
N GLY A 370 -26.30 2.56 -9.44
CA GLY A 370 -24.96 2.60 -8.84
C GLY A 370 -23.81 2.63 -9.85
N PHE A 371 -24.02 3.28 -11.01
CA PHE A 371 -22.98 3.61 -11.99
C PHE A 371 -22.88 5.13 -12.16
N ASN A 372 -21.89 5.73 -11.51
CA ASN A 372 -21.63 7.17 -11.48
C ASN A 372 -20.35 7.49 -12.26
N ALA A 373 -20.45 7.43 -13.59
CA ALA A 373 -19.36 7.82 -14.48
C ALA A 373 -19.30 9.34 -14.64
N VAL A 374 -18.19 9.94 -14.22
CA VAL A 374 -17.87 11.37 -14.45
C VAL A 374 -17.07 11.54 -15.75
N HIS A 375 -16.13 10.62 -16.02
CA HIS A 375 -15.36 10.53 -17.26
C HIS A 375 -15.80 9.34 -18.12
N ALA A 376 -15.61 9.42 -19.44
CA ALA A 376 -15.82 8.35 -20.39
C ALA A 376 -14.51 7.96 -21.08
N ILE A 377 -14.15 6.68 -21.06
CA ILE A 377 -12.86 6.22 -21.64
C ILE A 377 -13.03 5.99 -23.15
N ASN A 378 -14.06 5.24 -23.51
CA ASN A 378 -14.44 4.98 -24.90
C ASN A 378 -15.85 4.36 -24.97
N ALA A 379 -16.47 4.40 -26.15
CA ALA A 379 -17.66 3.61 -26.45
C ALA A 379 -17.68 3.13 -27.90
N TRP A 380 -18.45 2.08 -28.19
CA TRP A 380 -18.65 1.58 -29.55
C TRP A 380 -20.01 0.91 -29.73
N ASP A 381 -20.43 0.82 -30.99
CA ASP A 381 -21.62 0.06 -31.40
C ASP A 381 -21.25 -1.42 -31.64
N GLU A 382 -22.08 -2.32 -31.13
CA GLU A 382 -22.23 -3.70 -31.61
C GLU A 382 -23.50 -3.78 -32.49
N GLU A 383 -23.91 -4.96 -32.98
CA GLU A 383 -25.05 -5.05 -33.92
C GLU A 383 -26.36 -4.49 -33.33
N ASP A 384 -26.72 -4.95 -32.12
CA ASP A 384 -27.95 -4.62 -31.40
C ASP A 384 -27.71 -3.92 -30.05
N ALA A 385 -26.46 -3.60 -29.73
CA ALA A 385 -26.07 -3.07 -28.42
C ALA A 385 -25.04 -1.94 -28.54
N VAL A 386 -24.93 -1.14 -27.49
CA VAL A 386 -23.88 -0.13 -27.30
C VAL A 386 -23.05 -0.54 -26.09
N VAL A 387 -21.73 -0.43 -26.20
CA VAL A 387 -20.80 -0.71 -25.10
C VAL A 387 -20.04 0.57 -24.75
N MET A 388 -20.00 0.89 -23.46
CA MET A 388 -19.25 2.01 -22.87
C MET A 388 -18.26 1.45 -21.85
N VAL A 389 -17.04 2.00 -21.83
CA VAL A 389 -16.03 1.73 -20.79
C VAL A 389 -15.77 3.04 -20.05
N ALA A 390 -15.89 3.03 -18.72
CA ALA A 390 -15.72 4.23 -17.90
C ALA A 390 -15.35 3.90 -16.44
N PRO A 391 -14.72 4.84 -15.71
CA PRO A 391 -14.56 4.76 -14.26
C PRO A 391 -15.91 4.99 -13.60
N ASN A 392 -16.32 4.07 -12.71
CA ASN A 392 -17.48 4.23 -11.85
C ASN A 392 -17.04 4.72 -10.47
N ILE A 393 -17.45 5.92 -10.06
CA ILE A 393 -17.21 6.44 -8.71
C ILE A 393 -18.11 5.68 -7.72
N LEU A 394 -17.48 4.87 -6.86
CA LEU A 394 -18.18 4.04 -5.87
C LEU A 394 -18.56 4.81 -4.60
N SER A 395 -17.83 5.89 -4.29
CA SER A 395 -17.95 6.71 -3.08
C SER A 395 -18.28 8.15 -3.43
N VAL A 396 -19.45 8.36 -4.07
CA VAL A 396 -19.86 9.66 -4.62
C VAL A 396 -19.92 10.77 -3.56
N GLU A 397 -20.23 10.42 -2.31
CA GLU A 397 -20.31 11.31 -1.15
C GLU A 397 -18.99 12.05 -0.84
N HIS A 398 -17.86 11.56 -1.35
CA HIS A 398 -16.53 12.13 -1.09
C HIS A 398 -16.03 13.05 -2.21
N THR A 399 -16.68 13.07 -3.38
CA THR A 399 -16.16 13.66 -4.64
C THR A 399 -15.75 15.13 -4.55
N LEU A 400 -16.34 15.90 -3.63
CA LEU A 400 -16.04 17.34 -3.43
C LEU A 400 -15.61 17.71 -2.01
N GLU A 401 -15.66 16.78 -1.05
CA GLU A 401 -15.30 17.04 0.34
C GLU A 401 -14.04 16.30 0.80
N ARG A 402 -13.75 15.12 0.22
CA ARG A 402 -12.64 14.23 0.60
C ARG A 402 -12.15 13.47 -0.63
N MET A 403 -11.58 14.16 -1.59
CA MET A 403 -11.07 13.53 -2.82
C MET A 403 -10.07 12.39 -2.52
N ASP A 404 -9.34 12.48 -1.39
CA ASP A 404 -8.44 11.44 -0.89
C ASP A 404 -9.11 10.09 -0.54
N LEU A 405 -10.43 10.10 -0.36
CA LEU A 405 -11.25 8.91 -0.11
C LEU A 405 -12.03 8.43 -1.34
N VAL A 406 -11.94 9.14 -2.48
CA VAL A 406 -12.67 8.78 -3.71
C VAL A 406 -12.09 7.51 -4.32
N HIS A 407 -12.95 6.52 -4.55
CA HIS A 407 -12.60 5.28 -5.26
C HIS A 407 -13.39 5.13 -6.57
N ALA A 408 -12.68 5.10 -7.69
CA ALA A 408 -13.20 4.85 -9.03
C ALA A 408 -12.78 3.47 -9.53
N SER A 409 -13.75 2.64 -9.92
CA SER A 409 -13.54 1.28 -10.47
C SER A 409 -13.88 1.29 -11.96
N VAL A 410 -12.97 0.89 -12.84
CA VAL A 410 -13.26 0.85 -14.29
C VAL A 410 -14.23 -0.29 -14.59
N GLU A 411 -15.36 0.03 -15.20
CA GLU A 411 -16.39 -0.91 -15.62
C GLU A 411 -16.68 -0.80 -17.13
N LYS A 412 -17.16 -1.91 -17.68
CA LYS A 412 -17.69 -2.04 -19.03
C LYS A 412 -19.21 -2.22 -18.92
N VAL A 413 -19.97 -1.29 -19.47
CA VAL A 413 -21.43 -1.29 -19.47
C VAL A 413 -21.89 -1.60 -20.90
N ARG A 414 -22.73 -2.62 -21.05
CA ARG A 414 -23.33 -3.00 -22.34
C ARG A 414 -24.84 -2.84 -22.26
N ILE A 415 -25.40 -2.05 -23.16
CA ILE A 415 -26.82 -1.72 -23.24
C ILE A 415 -27.37 -2.34 -24.52
N ASP A 416 -28.26 -3.32 -24.38
CA ASP A 416 -28.97 -3.92 -25.51
C ASP A 416 -30.12 -2.99 -25.95
N LEU A 417 -30.02 -2.44 -27.15
CA LEU A 417 -30.95 -1.42 -27.64
C LEU A 417 -32.31 -2.00 -28.05
N LYS A 418 -32.46 -3.32 -28.22
CA LYS A 418 -33.75 -3.94 -28.55
C LYS A 418 -34.56 -4.27 -27.30
N THR A 419 -33.91 -4.87 -26.29
CA THR A 419 -34.54 -5.34 -25.06
C THR A 419 -34.52 -4.30 -23.93
N GLY A 420 -33.61 -3.33 -23.99
CA GLY A 420 -33.32 -2.40 -22.89
C GLY A 420 -32.53 -3.02 -21.74
N MET A 421 -32.03 -4.25 -21.90
CA MET A 421 -31.23 -4.92 -20.87
C MET A 421 -29.84 -4.28 -20.76
N VAL A 422 -29.46 -3.92 -19.55
CA VAL A 422 -28.11 -3.39 -19.22
C VAL A 422 -27.32 -4.47 -18.48
N SER A 423 -26.15 -4.84 -18.98
CA SER A 423 -25.14 -5.60 -18.24
C SER A 423 -23.95 -4.72 -17.85
N ARG A 424 -23.34 -5.03 -16.70
CA ARG A 424 -22.16 -4.35 -16.17
C ARG A 424 -21.10 -5.37 -15.82
N HIS A 425 -19.86 -5.08 -16.19
CA HIS A 425 -18.71 -5.94 -15.93
C HIS A 425 -17.54 -5.09 -15.40
N PRO A 426 -17.13 -5.25 -14.13
CA PRO A 426 -15.93 -4.62 -13.59
C PRO A 426 -14.68 -5.13 -14.31
N VAL A 427 -13.93 -4.21 -14.91
CA VAL A 427 -12.66 -4.48 -15.61
C VAL A 427 -11.51 -4.51 -14.61
N SER A 428 -11.49 -3.58 -13.65
CA SER A 428 -10.48 -3.50 -12.61
C SER A 428 -11.03 -2.80 -11.37
N THR A 429 -10.79 -3.39 -10.19
CA THR A 429 -11.15 -2.84 -8.88
C THR A 429 -10.00 -2.08 -8.21
N ARG A 430 -8.93 -1.75 -8.95
CA ARG A 430 -7.97 -0.72 -8.49
C ARG A 430 -8.61 0.66 -8.66
N ASN A 431 -8.18 1.62 -7.85
CA ASN A 431 -8.63 3.00 -7.95
C ASN A 431 -8.04 3.65 -9.21
N LEU A 432 -8.84 3.70 -10.28
CA LEU A 432 -8.41 4.03 -11.63
C LEU A 432 -9.34 5.07 -12.26
N ASP A 433 -8.74 6.15 -12.75
CA ASP A 433 -9.45 7.25 -13.42
C ASP A 433 -8.53 7.88 -14.50
N PHE A 434 -8.94 8.99 -15.12
CA PHE A 434 -8.16 9.76 -16.11
C PHE A 434 -7.50 8.86 -17.16
N ALA A 435 -8.31 8.01 -17.79
CA ALA A 435 -7.80 6.93 -18.62
C ALA A 435 -7.94 7.23 -20.11
N VAL A 436 -6.84 7.02 -20.83
CA VAL A 436 -6.70 7.30 -22.26
C VAL A 436 -6.59 6.03 -23.10
N ILE A 437 -6.91 6.16 -24.37
CA ILE A 437 -6.74 5.15 -25.41
C ILE A 437 -5.84 5.69 -26.53
N ASN A 438 -5.46 4.83 -27.48
CA ASN A 438 -4.94 5.29 -28.75
C ASN A 438 -6.05 6.10 -29.49
N PRO A 439 -5.86 7.39 -29.80
CA PRO A 439 -6.91 8.24 -30.38
C PRO A 439 -7.50 7.70 -31.70
N ALA A 440 -6.74 6.90 -32.46
CA ALA A 440 -7.24 6.25 -33.68
C ALA A 440 -8.42 5.30 -33.43
N TYR A 441 -8.64 4.88 -32.18
CA TYR A 441 -9.71 3.97 -31.74
C TYR A 441 -10.90 4.68 -31.06
N MET A 442 -10.91 6.02 -31.02
CA MET A 442 -12.05 6.79 -30.49
C MET A 442 -13.36 6.44 -31.21
N GLY A 443 -14.41 6.08 -30.46
CA GLY A 443 -15.70 5.65 -31.00
C GLY A 443 -15.69 4.29 -31.71
N LYS A 444 -14.59 3.53 -31.59
CA LYS A 444 -14.38 2.19 -32.15
C LYS A 444 -14.06 1.21 -31.02
N LYS A 445 -14.30 -0.08 -31.24
CA LYS A 445 -13.91 -1.13 -30.30
C LYS A 445 -12.39 -1.17 -30.15
N ASN A 446 -11.90 -0.91 -28.94
CA ASN A 446 -10.48 -0.92 -28.59
C ASN A 446 -10.16 -2.11 -27.68
N LYS A 447 -8.88 -2.47 -27.59
CA LYS A 447 -8.37 -3.54 -26.72
C LYS A 447 -7.66 -2.99 -25.49
N TYR A 448 -6.91 -1.91 -25.62
CA TYR A 448 -6.05 -1.39 -24.56
C TYR A 448 -6.51 -0.03 -24.03
N VAL A 449 -6.42 0.13 -22.71
CA VAL A 449 -6.71 1.38 -21.99
C VAL A 449 -5.54 1.68 -21.05
N TYR A 450 -5.15 2.94 -20.93
CA TYR A 450 -4.07 3.40 -20.04
C TYR A 450 -4.65 4.33 -18.98
N ALA A 451 -4.77 3.87 -17.74
CA ALA A 451 -5.45 4.60 -16.66
C ALA A 451 -4.48 5.11 -15.58
N ALA A 452 -4.77 6.27 -15.01
CA ALA A 452 -4.07 6.81 -13.85
C ALA A 452 -4.44 6.02 -12.58
N ILE A 453 -3.45 5.75 -11.72
CA ILE A 453 -3.64 5.10 -10.42
C ILE A 453 -3.76 6.20 -9.35
N GLY A 454 -4.98 6.45 -8.86
CA GLY A 454 -5.25 7.47 -7.84
C GLY A 454 -5.22 6.87 -6.44
N ASP A 455 -4.08 6.93 -5.75
CA ASP A 455 -3.94 6.31 -4.42
C ASP A 455 -2.96 7.12 -3.54
N PRO A 456 -3.43 8.19 -2.85
CA PRO A 456 -4.80 8.73 -2.83
C PRO A 456 -5.08 9.75 -3.94
N MET A 457 -6.30 9.76 -4.48
CA MET A 457 -6.78 10.78 -5.43
C MET A 457 -6.80 12.18 -4.78
N PRO A 458 -6.52 13.31 -5.47
CA PRO A 458 -6.14 13.47 -6.88
C PRO A 458 -4.64 13.24 -7.16
N LYS A 459 -3.84 12.71 -6.23
CA LYS A 459 -2.42 12.41 -6.48
C LYS A 459 -2.28 11.08 -7.24
N VAL A 460 -1.82 11.14 -8.50
CA VAL A 460 -1.60 9.95 -9.32
C VAL A 460 -0.26 9.30 -8.98
N THR A 461 -0.26 8.07 -8.45
CA THR A 461 0.97 7.35 -8.06
C THR A 461 1.57 6.50 -9.18
N GLY A 462 0.86 6.31 -10.29
CA GLY A 462 1.33 5.54 -11.44
C GLY A 462 0.32 5.45 -12.59
N VAL A 463 0.65 4.63 -13.58
CA VAL A 463 -0.20 4.30 -14.74
C VAL A 463 -0.36 2.79 -14.85
N VAL A 464 -1.55 2.34 -15.21
CA VAL A 464 -1.84 0.93 -15.51
C VAL A 464 -2.26 0.78 -16.98
N LYS A 465 -1.92 -0.35 -17.60
CA LYS A 465 -2.43 -0.78 -18.89
C LYS A 465 -3.42 -1.92 -18.70
N LEU A 466 -4.66 -1.70 -19.12
CA LEU A 466 -5.75 -2.68 -19.10
C LEU A 466 -5.96 -3.28 -20.48
N ASP A 467 -6.35 -4.56 -20.55
CA ASP A 467 -6.90 -5.24 -21.72
C ASP A 467 -8.42 -5.40 -21.53
N VAL A 468 -9.21 -4.60 -22.24
CA VAL A 468 -10.68 -4.57 -22.18
C VAL A 468 -11.34 -5.53 -23.19
N SER A 469 -10.54 -6.30 -23.93
CA SER A 469 -11.02 -7.34 -24.85
C SER A 469 -11.34 -8.67 -24.16
N VAL A 470 -10.85 -8.86 -22.92
CA VAL A 470 -11.16 -10.02 -22.07
C VAL A 470 -12.69 -10.19 -21.96
N SER A 471 -13.17 -11.41 -22.18
CA SER A 471 -14.60 -11.73 -22.21
C SER A 471 -15.19 -11.80 -20.80
N GLU A 472 -16.46 -11.44 -20.63
CA GLU A 472 -17.14 -11.30 -19.32
C GLU A 472 -17.11 -12.55 -18.42
N GLY A 473 -16.84 -13.75 -18.96
CA GLY A 473 -16.71 -15.01 -18.22
C GLY A 473 -15.27 -15.43 -17.87
N ASP A 474 -14.26 -14.69 -18.31
CA ASP A 474 -12.84 -15.03 -18.16
C ASP A 474 -12.25 -14.38 -16.90
N ARG A 475 -11.94 -15.19 -15.88
CA ARG A 475 -11.51 -14.73 -14.53
C ARG A 475 -10.06 -14.21 -14.47
N ARG A 476 -9.48 -13.77 -15.59
CA ARG A 476 -8.13 -13.20 -15.65
C ARG A 476 -8.16 -11.72 -15.28
N ASP A 477 -7.09 -11.25 -14.66
CA ASP A 477 -6.91 -9.82 -14.40
C ASP A 477 -6.80 -9.08 -15.73
N CYS A 478 -7.59 -8.02 -15.91
CA CYS A 478 -7.51 -7.18 -17.10
C CYS A 478 -6.24 -6.30 -17.08
N ILE A 479 -5.58 -6.14 -15.93
CA ILE A 479 -4.30 -5.45 -15.83
C ILE A 479 -3.22 -6.30 -16.50
N VAL A 480 -2.79 -5.90 -17.71
CA VAL A 480 -1.69 -6.57 -18.42
C VAL A 480 -0.32 -6.00 -18.04
N ALA A 481 -0.28 -4.75 -17.55
CA ALA A 481 0.93 -4.14 -17.02
C ALA A 481 0.66 -2.92 -16.14
N SER A 482 1.64 -2.51 -15.33
CA SER A 482 1.57 -1.25 -14.59
C SER A 482 2.94 -0.61 -14.37
N ARG A 483 2.93 0.68 -14.02
CA ARG A 483 4.11 1.49 -13.72
C ARG A 483 3.82 2.41 -12.54
N MET A 484 4.53 2.24 -11.44
CA MET A 484 4.50 3.19 -10.32
C MET A 484 5.59 4.25 -10.50
N TYR A 485 5.31 5.50 -10.09
CA TYR A 485 6.26 6.61 -10.26
C TYR A 485 7.35 6.65 -9.20
N GLY A 486 7.09 6.12 -8.00
CA GLY A 486 7.99 6.09 -6.85
C GLY A 486 7.35 6.75 -5.60
N PRO A 487 7.82 6.45 -4.37
CA PRO A 487 7.26 7.07 -3.17
C PRO A 487 7.48 8.59 -3.15
N GLY A 488 6.42 9.38 -2.96
CA GLY A 488 6.47 10.85 -3.03
C GLY A 488 6.58 11.43 -4.45
N CYS A 489 6.60 10.58 -5.47
CA CYS A 489 6.51 10.99 -6.87
C CYS A 489 5.07 10.85 -7.36
N TYR A 490 4.44 11.97 -7.74
CA TYR A 490 3.05 12.00 -8.21
C TYR A 490 2.96 12.62 -9.59
N GLY A 491 2.16 12.01 -10.46
CA GLY A 491 1.94 12.48 -11.82
C GLY A 491 0.61 13.17 -12.04
N GLY A 492 0.37 13.51 -13.31
CA GLY A 492 -0.94 13.89 -13.81
C GLY A 492 -1.56 12.79 -14.67
N GLU A 493 -2.52 13.19 -15.49
CA GLU A 493 -3.12 12.35 -16.54
C GLU A 493 -2.05 11.80 -17.51
N PRO A 494 -2.09 10.49 -17.82
CA PRO A 494 -1.28 9.89 -18.87
C PRO A 494 -1.84 10.22 -20.26
N PHE A 495 -0.96 10.43 -21.24
CA PHE A 495 -1.34 10.66 -22.64
C PHE A 495 -0.68 9.62 -23.55
N PHE A 496 -1.40 9.08 -24.55
CA PHE A 496 -0.86 8.12 -25.51
C PHE A 496 -0.45 8.78 -26.83
N VAL A 497 0.77 8.52 -27.29
CA VAL A 497 1.30 8.99 -28.58
C VAL A 497 1.71 7.79 -29.44
N ALA A 498 1.00 7.56 -30.55
CA ALA A 498 1.35 6.49 -31.50
C ALA A 498 2.75 6.70 -32.11
N ARG A 499 3.48 5.60 -32.37
CA ARG A 499 4.81 5.66 -33.01
C ARG A 499 4.73 6.21 -34.44
N GLU A 500 3.75 5.72 -35.20
CA GLU A 500 3.46 6.11 -36.57
C GLU A 500 1.95 6.40 -36.70
N PRO A 501 1.48 7.62 -36.40
CA PRO A 501 0.04 7.92 -36.32
C PRO A 501 -0.74 7.72 -37.63
N ASN A 502 -0.04 7.64 -38.77
CA ASN A 502 -0.63 7.41 -40.10
C ASN A 502 -0.57 5.93 -40.55
N ASN A 503 0.02 5.03 -39.75
CA ASN A 503 0.16 3.62 -40.10
C ASN A 503 -1.05 2.82 -39.61
N LEU A 504 -1.95 2.47 -40.52
CA LEU A 504 -3.18 1.71 -40.22
C LEU A 504 -2.94 0.23 -39.90
N GLU A 505 -1.75 -0.30 -40.18
CA GLU A 505 -1.35 -1.69 -39.91
C GLU A 505 -0.58 -1.83 -38.58
N ALA A 506 -0.38 -0.73 -37.83
CA ALA A 506 0.31 -0.75 -36.55
C ALA A 506 -0.57 -1.35 -35.43
N ASP A 507 0.07 -2.08 -34.50
CA ASP A 507 -0.58 -2.57 -33.28
C ASP A 507 -1.22 -1.40 -32.50
N GLU A 508 -2.39 -1.62 -31.91
CA GLU A 508 -3.10 -0.60 -31.11
C GLU A 508 -2.22 0.03 -30.01
N ASP A 509 -1.29 -0.75 -29.44
CA ASP A 509 -0.37 -0.33 -28.38
C ASP A 509 1.04 0.06 -28.89
N ASP A 510 1.26 0.23 -30.20
CA ASP A 510 2.55 0.72 -30.71
C ASP A 510 2.68 2.24 -30.58
N GLY A 511 3.18 2.64 -29.42
CA GLY A 511 3.39 4.03 -29.10
C GLY A 511 4.08 4.22 -27.76
N TYR A 512 3.88 5.42 -27.22
CA TYR A 512 4.46 5.88 -25.98
C TYR A 512 3.37 6.42 -25.06
N VAL A 513 3.48 6.12 -23.77
CA VAL A 513 2.69 6.79 -22.73
C VAL A 513 3.54 7.91 -22.14
N VAL A 514 2.95 9.09 -22.00
CA VAL A 514 3.60 10.33 -21.59
C VAL A 514 2.88 10.91 -20.36
N SER A 515 3.61 11.24 -19.29
CA SER A 515 3.03 11.93 -18.13
C SER A 515 4.02 12.88 -17.47
N TYR A 516 3.50 14.02 -16.99
CA TYR A 516 4.20 14.82 -15.98
C TYR A 516 4.31 14.02 -14.68
N VAL A 517 5.44 14.14 -13.97
CA VAL A 517 5.68 13.55 -12.65
C VAL A 517 6.51 14.51 -11.79
N HIS A 518 5.97 14.96 -10.67
CA HIS A 518 6.65 15.79 -9.66
C HIS A 518 7.14 14.92 -8.50
N ASP A 519 8.31 15.23 -7.95
CA ASP A 519 8.88 14.59 -6.75
C ASP A 519 8.84 15.54 -5.54
N GLU A 520 7.88 15.31 -4.65
CA GLU A 520 7.69 16.10 -3.43
C GLU A 520 8.85 15.93 -2.42
N ASN A 521 9.63 14.84 -2.49
CA ASN A 521 10.74 14.62 -1.55
C ASN A 521 11.93 15.55 -1.80
N SER A 522 12.09 16.03 -3.04
CA SER A 522 13.29 16.74 -3.48
C SER A 522 13.45 18.15 -2.88
N GLY A 523 12.40 18.70 -2.24
CA GLY A 523 12.43 19.98 -1.51
C GLY A 523 12.62 21.22 -2.40
N VAL A 524 12.78 21.07 -3.71
CA VAL A 524 12.86 22.15 -4.68
C VAL A 524 11.50 22.26 -5.37
N SER A 525 10.85 23.43 -5.26
CA SER A 525 9.47 23.70 -5.69
C SER A 525 9.21 23.68 -7.21
N SER A 526 10.05 22.99 -8.00
CA SER A 526 10.06 23.08 -9.48
C SER A 526 10.52 21.81 -10.22
N THR A 527 10.83 20.71 -9.52
CA THR A 527 11.23 19.43 -10.12
C THR A 527 10.02 18.65 -10.66
N SER A 528 9.46 19.12 -11.77
CA SER A 528 8.52 18.36 -12.60
C SER A 528 9.27 17.69 -13.76
N SER A 529 9.31 16.37 -13.77
CA SER A 529 9.89 15.54 -14.83
C SER A 529 8.82 15.09 -15.84
N LEU A 530 9.24 14.74 -17.07
CA LEU A 530 8.38 14.12 -18.07
C LEU A 530 8.80 12.66 -18.26
N LYS A 531 7.94 11.71 -17.91
CA LYS A 531 8.19 10.28 -18.16
C LYS A 531 7.57 9.89 -19.50
N ILE A 532 8.36 9.21 -20.33
CA ILE A 532 7.99 8.72 -21.66
C ILE A 532 8.32 7.22 -21.72
N GLU A 533 7.30 6.39 -21.91
CA GLU A 533 7.41 4.94 -21.71
C GLU A 533 6.91 4.14 -22.90
N ASN A 534 7.68 3.14 -23.32
CA ASN A 534 7.40 2.25 -24.45
C ASN A 534 6.94 0.87 -23.94
N LYS A 535 6.24 0.11 -24.79
CA LYS A 535 5.70 -1.25 -24.59
C LYS A 535 6.65 -2.20 -23.83
N SER A 536 7.97 -2.11 -24.03
CA SER A 536 8.97 -2.97 -23.37
C SER A 536 9.34 -2.64 -21.92
N LYS A 537 8.89 -1.50 -21.36
CA LYS A 537 9.17 -1.09 -19.96
C LYS A 537 8.00 -1.34 -18.99
N PHE A 538 6.88 -1.78 -19.53
CA PHE A 538 5.69 -2.21 -18.80
C PHE A 538 5.87 -3.67 -18.37
N THR A 539 5.86 -3.96 -17.07
CA THR A 539 6.06 -5.32 -16.54
C THR A 539 4.83 -6.18 -16.83
N SER A 540 5.01 -7.31 -17.52
CA SER A 540 3.91 -8.21 -17.86
C SER A 540 3.37 -8.91 -16.61
N ALA A 541 2.13 -8.63 -16.24
CA ALA A 541 1.47 -9.31 -15.14
C ALA A 541 1.05 -10.73 -15.56
N ASN A 542 1.80 -11.75 -15.14
CA ASN A 542 1.37 -13.14 -15.33
C ASN A 542 2.02 -14.15 -14.36
N LYS A 543 1.35 -14.44 -13.25
CA LYS A 543 1.30 -15.80 -12.68
C LYS A 543 -0.03 -15.99 -11.94
N LYS A 544 -0.67 -17.14 -12.15
CA LYS A 544 -2.07 -17.40 -11.80
C LYS A 544 -2.32 -17.42 -10.28
N MET A 545 -3.35 -16.72 -9.82
CA MET A 545 -4.14 -17.13 -8.65
C MET A 545 -5.19 -18.16 -9.08
N SER A 546 -5.54 -19.10 -8.19
CA SER A 546 -6.49 -20.18 -8.51
C SER A 546 -7.95 -19.70 -8.56
N PRO A 547 -8.83 -20.26 -9.41
CA PRO A 547 -10.13 -19.64 -9.72
C PRO A 547 -11.26 -19.85 -8.70
N GLU A 548 -11.05 -20.50 -7.55
CA GLU A 548 -12.16 -21.01 -6.72
C GLU A 548 -12.82 -19.99 -5.76
N LEU A 549 -12.19 -18.83 -5.50
CA LEU A 549 -12.69 -17.89 -4.48
C LEU A 549 -13.66 -16.81 -5.00
N LEU A 550 -13.95 -16.73 -6.30
CA LEU A 550 -14.90 -15.76 -6.85
C LEU A 550 -16.37 -16.22 -6.74
N LYS A 551 -16.89 -16.21 -5.50
CA LYS A 551 -18.34 -16.05 -5.27
C LYS A 551 -18.72 -14.57 -5.47
N LYS A 552 -19.85 -14.33 -6.14
CA LYS A 552 -20.38 -12.99 -6.40
C LYS A 552 -20.47 -12.17 -5.10
N ARG A 553 -19.79 -11.03 -5.02
CA ARG A 553 -20.02 -10.04 -3.95
C ARG A 553 -21.35 -9.35 -4.22
N ASN A 554 -22.26 -9.43 -3.25
CA ASN A 554 -23.41 -8.52 -3.17
C ASN A 554 -22.93 -7.15 -2.69
N PRO A 555 -23.58 -6.04 -3.08
CA PRO A 555 -23.29 -4.74 -2.48
C PRO A 555 -23.50 -4.79 -0.96
N PRO A 556 -22.70 -4.06 -0.15
CA PRO A 556 -22.91 -3.98 1.29
C PRO A 556 -24.32 -3.48 1.57
N SER A 557 -25.02 -4.11 2.52
CA SER A 557 -26.35 -3.66 2.91
C SER A 557 -26.29 -2.25 3.52
N LEU A 558 -27.38 -1.50 3.46
CA LEU A 558 -27.48 -0.15 4.03
C LEU A 558 -26.95 -0.06 5.48
N LEU A 559 -27.18 -1.11 6.27
CA LEU A 559 -26.69 -1.25 7.63
C LEU A 559 -25.15 -1.29 7.72
N VAL A 560 -24.47 -1.94 6.78
CA VAL A 560 -23.00 -1.99 6.73
C VAL A 560 -22.41 -0.63 6.39
N SER A 561 -22.99 0.08 5.40
CA SER A 561 -22.54 1.42 5.04
C SER A 561 -22.75 2.41 6.19
N LEU A 562 -23.89 2.32 6.91
CA LEU A 562 -24.16 3.10 8.11
C LEU A 562 -23.12 2.83 9.22
N LEU A 563 -22.82 1.55 9.51
CA LEU A 563 -21.83 1.20 10.53
C LEU A 563 -20.41 1.64 10.16
N ASN A 564 -20.04 1.59 8.88
CA ASN A 564 -18.77 2.14 8.39
C ASN A 564 -18.71 3.68 8.56
N ALA A 565 -19.79 4.39 8.25
CA ALA A 565 -19.86 5.85 8.46
C ALA A 565 -19.79 6.24 9.94
N VAL A 566 -20.37 5.45 10.85
CA VAL A 566 -20.23 5.65 12.30
C VAL A 566 -18.79 5.40 12.75
N ASP A 567 -18.13 4.32 12.30
CA ASP A 567 -16.71 4.10 12.59
C ASP A 567 -15.82 5.25 12.09
N GLU A 568 -16.08 5.78 10.89
CA GLU A 568 -15.34 6.92 10.35
C GLU A 568 -15.59 8.22 11.15
N HIS A 569 -16.81 8.42 11.65
CA HIS A 569 -17.11 9.53 12.56
C HIS A 569 -16.37 9.40 13.90
N ILE A 570 -16.27 8.19 14.46
CA ILE A 570 -15.46 7.92 15.66
C ILE A 570 -13.99 8.27 15.39
N ASN A 571 -13.42 7.74 14.30
CA ASN A 571 -12.03 7.97 13.89
C ASN A 571 -11.71 9.46 13.70
N THR A 572 -12.64 10.23 13.13
CA THR A 572 -12.42 11.62 12.70
C THR A 572 -12.69 12.64 13.79
N PHE A 573 -13.70 12.42 14.65
CA PHE A 573 -14.20 13.44 15.58
C PHE A 573 -14.16 13.06 17.07
N ILE A 574 -14.07 11.76 17.41
CA ILE A 574 -14.16 11.30 18.80
C ILE A 574 -12.80 10.84 19.35
N ASP A 575 -11.97 10.19 18.53
CA ASP A 575 -10.62 9.77 18.91
C ASP A 575 -9.54 10.88 18.90
N PRO A 576 -9.54 11.87 17.98
CA PRO A 576 -8.49 12.89 17.95
C PRO A 576 -8.53 13.85 19.15
N PRO A 577 -7.38 14.34 19.64
CA PRO A 577 -6.03 14.12 19.12
C PRO A 577 -5.42 12.77 19.55
N LEU A 578 -4.87 12.03 18.59
CA LEU A 578 -4.16 10.78 18.84
C LEU A 578 -2.79 11.04 19.48
N ARG A 579 -2.42 10.23 20.48
CA ARG A 579 -1.05 10.18 21.02
C ARG A 579 -0.11 9.47 20.02
N PRO A 580 1.19 9.84 19.92
CA PRO A 580 2.10 9.28 18.91
C PRO A 580 2.24 7.76 18.89
N SER A 581 2.02 7.08 20.02
CA SER A 581 2.06 5.61 20.10
C SER A 581 0.86 4.89 19.51
N VAL A 582 -0.22 5.60 19.17
CA VAL A 582 -1.39 5.06 18.46
C VAL A 582 -1.77 5.87 17.22
N ASP A 583 -0.99 6.89 16.84
CA ASP A 583 -1.20 7.64 15.61
C ASP A 583 -0.57 6.89 14.44
N PRO A 584 -1.34 6.42 13.43
CA PRO A 584 -0.80 5.67 12.30
C PRO A 584 0.34 6.38 11.57
N ARG A 585 0.34 7.72 11.54
CA ARG A 585 1.37 8.55 10.89
C ARG A 585 2.72 8.47 11.59
N HIS A 586 2.72 8.18 12.89
CA HIS A 586 3.91 8.01 13.70
C HIS A 586 4.30 6.52 13.82
N VAL A 587 3.32 5.64 14.02
CA VAL A 587 3.53 4.19 14.22
C VAL A 587 3.97 3.49 12.94
N LEU A 588 3.46 3.89 11.77
CA LEU A 588 3.79 3.31 10.46
C LEU A 588 4.83 4.14 9.69
N ALA A 589 5.62 4.97 10.37
CA ALA A 589 6.69 5.77 9.75
C ALA A 589 7.89 4.89 9.29
N ASP A 590 8.72 5.44 8.41
CA ASP A 590 9.94 4.80 7.88
C ASP A 590 9.68 3.37 7.30
N ASN A 591 10.41 2.38 7.83
CA ASN A 591 10.32 0.96 7.50
C ASN A 591 9.34 0.19 8.44
N PHE A 592 8.46 0.90 9.15
CA PHE A 592 7.22 0.32 9.72
C PHE A 592 6.03 0.43 8.77
N ALA A 593 6.13 1.22 7.69
CA ALA A 593 5.07 1.32 6.69
C ALA A 593 4.82 -0.05 6.03
N PRO A 594 3.55 -0.41 5.75
CA PRO A 594 3.20 -1.71 5.20
C PRO A 594 3.78 -1.94 3.79
N VAL A 595 3.90 -3.21 3.39
CA VAL A 595 4.29 -3.66 2.05
C VAL A 595 3.29 -4.67 1.49
N ASP A 596 3.23 -4.77 0.16
CA ASP A 596 2.43 -5.74 -0.58
C ASP A 596 3.06 -7.15 -0.61
N GLU A 597 2.25 -8.16 -0.95
CA GLU A 597 2.73 -9.53 -1.16
C GLU A 597 3.73 -9.62 -2.32
N LEU A 598 4.84 -10.32 -2.12
CA LEU A 598 5.90 -10.53 -3.10
C LEU A 598 5.98 -12.03 -3.44
N PRO A 599 5.76 -12.48 -4.68
CA PRO A 599 5.99 -13.87 -5.07
C PRO A 599 7.47 -14.25 -4.94
N PRO A 600 7.82 -15.55 -4.88
CA PRO A 600 9.21 -16.00 -4.84
C PRO A 600 10.06 -15.33 -5.93
N THR A 601 11.01 -14.49 -5.50
CA THR A 601 11.84 -13.65 -6.35
C THR A 601 13.30 -13.84 -5.97
N ASP A 602 14.18 -14.03 -6.96
CA ASP A 602 15.63 -14.22 -6.73
C ASP A 602 16.27 -13.04 -5.97
N CYS A 603 17.17 -13.36 -5.05
CA CYS A 603 18.01 -12.41 -4.31
C CYS A 603 19.44 -12.43 -4.86
N GLU A 604 20.04 -11.25 -5.01
CA GLU A 604 21.43 -11.11 -5.47
C GLU A 604 22.41 -11.27 -4.29
N VAL A 605 23.42 -12.13 -4.43
CA VAL A 605 24.53 -12.23 -3.46
C VAL A 605 25.51 -11.09 -3.75
N ILE A 606 25.47 -10.03 -2.95
CA ILE A 606 26.29 -8.81 -3.13
C ILE A 606 27.61 -8.82 -2.33
N HIS A 607 27.79 -9.79 -1.44
CA HIS A 607 29.02 -9.99 -0.69
C HIS A 607 29.20 -11.47 -0.35
N GLY A 608 30.45 -11.95 -0.44
CA GLY A 608 30.83 -13.30 -0.01
C GLY A 608 30.09 -14.43 -0.72
N SER A 609 29.81 -15.52 0.01
CA SER A 609 29.14 -16.70 -0.53
C SER A 609 28.29 -17.39 0.54
N LEU A 610 27.08 -17.79 0.20
CA LEU A 610 26.17 -18.50 1.12
C LEU A 610 26.78 -19.86 1.56
N PRO A 611 26.95 -20.10 2.87
CA PRO A 611 27.43 -21.39 3.38
C PRO A 611 26.50 -22.56 3.01
N GLN A 612 27.07 -23.73 2.72
CA GLN A 612 26.29 -24.90 2.28
C GLN A 612 25.33 -25.46 3.35
N CYS A 613 25.65 -25.29 4.64
CA CYS A 613 24.77 -25.69 5.75
C CYS A 613 23.48 -24.86 5.82
N LEU A 614 23.42 -23.68 5.19
CA LEU A 614 22.20 -22.89 5.04
C LEU A 614 21.34 -23.43 3.88
N ASN A 615 20.86 -24.67 4.02
CA ASN A 615 19.92 -25.29 3.08
C ASN A 615 18.55 -25.43 3.76
N GLY A 616 17.59 -24.55 3.42
CA GLY A 616 16.33 -24.42 4.13
C GLY A 616 15.58 -23.13 3.81
N VAL A 617 14.72 -22.69 4.73
CA VAL A 617 13.97 -21.44 4.64
C VAL A 617 14.04 -20.69 5.98
N TYR A 618 14.59 -19.48 5.96
CA TYR A 618 14.40 -18.52 7.05
C TYR A 618 13.07 -17.81 6.84
N ILE A 619 12.22 -17.75 7.86
CA ILE A 619 10.91 -17.09 7.79
C ILE A 619 10.76 -16.19 9.01
N ARG A 620 10.42 -14.92 8.80
CA ARG A 620 10.14 -13.96 9.87
C ARG A 620 8.72 -13.43 9.78
N ASN A 621 8.02 -13.40 10.91
CA ASN A 621 6.68 -12.83 11.03
C ASN A 621 6.74 -11.33 11.41
N GLY A 622 5.62 -10.63 11.31
CA GLY A 622 5.50 -9.26 11.76
C GLY A 622 4.14 -8.63 11.41
N PRO A 623 3.83 -7.47 12.00
CA PRO A 623 2.60 -6.73 11.73
C PRO A 623 2.75 -5.87 10.47
N ASN A 624 1.78 -5.98 9.58
CA ASN A 624 1.73 -5.27 8.30
C ASN A 624 0.24 -5.05 7.97
N PRO A 625 -0.41 -3.95 8.39
CA PRO A 625 -1.86 -3.79 8.24
C PRO A 625 -2.31 -3.88 6.76
N GLN A 626 -3.36 -4.66 6.48
CA GLN A 626 -3.86 -4.82 5.10
C GLN A 626 -4.46 -3.52 4.52
N PHE A 627 -5.12 -2.74 5.37
CA PHE A 627 -5.69 -1.44 5.03
C PHE A 627 -5.01 -0.38 5.87
N PHE A 628 -4.71 0.78 5.29
CA PHE A 628 -4.14 1.89 6.05
C PHE A 628 -5.11 2.31 7.17
N PRO A 629 -4.70 2.30 8.46
CA PRO A 629 -5.61 2.60 9.56
C PRO A 629 -6.06 4.07 9.54
N ARG A 630 -7.39 4.29 9.56
CA ARG A 630 -7.99 5.65 9.62
C ARG A 630 -8.15 6.21 11.03
N GLY A 631 -8.24 5.32 12.02
CA GLY A 631 -8.30 5.67 13.44
C GLY A 631 -7.01 5.28 14.19
N PRO A 632 -7.07 5.19 15.53
CA PRO A 632 -5.97 4.68 16.34
C PRO A 632 -5.40 3.34 15.83
N HIS A 633 -4.08 3.20 15.84
CA HIS A 633 -3.37 1.98 15.49
C HIS A 633 -2.06 1.84 16.27
N HIS A 634 -1.92 0.74 17.03
CA HIS A 634 -0.66 0.36 17.64
C HIS A 634 0.06 -0.66 16.75
N LEU A 635 1.40 -0.74 16.84
CA LEU A 635 2.21 -1.65 16.02
C LEU A 635 1.71 -3.10 16.06
N PHE A 636 1.26 -3.56 17.23
CA PHE A 636 0.79 -4.94 17.45
C PHE A 636 -0.62 -5.21 16.88
N ASP A 637 -1.36 -4.19 16.41
CA ASP A 637 -2.71 -4.33 15.82
C ASP A 637 -2.68 -4.62 14.29
N GLY A 638 -1.51 -4.72 13.66
CA GLY A 638 -1.33 -5.00 12.23
C GLY A 638 -1.46 -6.48 11.88
N ASP A 639 -1.94 -6.79 10.67
CA ASP A 639 -2.12 -8.16 10.17
C ASP A 639 -0.79 -8.90 10.02
N GLY A 640 -0.78 -10.22 10.24
CA GLY A 640 0.43 -11.03 10.14
C GLY A 640 0.93 -11.16 8.71
N MET A 641 2.19 -10.79 8.49
CA MET A 641 2.88 -10.99 7.22
C MET A 641 4.21 -11.71 7.43
N LEU A 642 4.40 -12.73 6.61
CA LEU A 642 5.58 -13.58 6.58
C LEU A 642 6.53 -13.07 5.50
N HIS A 643 7.81 -12.97 5.82
CA HIS A 643 8.89 -12.81 4.84
C HIS A 643 9.77 -14.04 4.91
N ALA A 644 9.86 -14.78 3.80
CA ALA A 644 10.58 -16.04 3.71
C ALA A 644 11.76 -15.92 2.74
N ILE A 645 12.95 -16.27 3.19
CA ILE A 645 14.15 -16.43 2.36
C ILE A 645 14.46 -17.91 2.31
N ARG A 646 14.10 -18.54 1.18
CA ARG A 646 14.52 -19.91 0.86
C ARG A 646 15.94 -19.87 0.33
N ILE A 647 16.82 -20.68 0.90
CA ILE A 647 18.23 -20.81 0.53
C ILE A 647 18.49 -22.27 0.12
N SER A 648 19.04 -22.47 -1.07
CA SER A 648 19.43 -23.80 -1.55
C SER A 648 20.47 -23.69 -2.66
N ASN A 649 21.48 -24.57 -2.65
CA ASN A 649 22.54 -24.64 -3.68
C ASN A 649 23.20 -23.28 -3.99
N GLY A 650 23.47 -22.48 -2.95
CA GLY A 650 24.10 -21.15 -3.09
C GLY A 650 23.21 -20.06 -3.70
N ARG A 651 21.93 -20.35 -3.98
CA ARG A 651 20.91 -19.38 -4.40
C ARG A 651 19.96 -19.06 -3.25
N ALA A 652 19.34 -17.89 -3.31
CA ALA A 652 18.30 -17.48 -2.38
C ALA A 652 17.12 -16.80 -3.09
N THR A 653 15.91 -17.02 -2.61
CA THR A 653 14.69 -16.36 -3.10
C THR A 653 13.88 -15.79 -1.94
N LEU A 654 13.45 -14.52 -2.05
CA LEU A 654 12.53 -13.87 -1.11
C LEU A 654 11.08 -14.05 -1.56
N CYS A 655 10.21 -14.44 -0.63
CA CYS A 655 8.76 -14.37 -0.77
C CYS A 655 8.15 -13.56 0.39
N SER A 656 7.03 -12.89 0.17
CA SER A 656 6.27 -12.16 1.20
C SER A 656 4.77 -12.41 1.06
N ARG A 657 4.12 -12.84 2.14
CA ARG A 657 2.73 -13.33 2.15
C ARG A 657 2.01 -12.95 3.44
N TYR A 658 0.76 -12.51 3.32
CA TYR A 658 -0.12 -12.39 4.48
C TYR A 658 -0.53 -13.77 5.00
N VAL A 659 -0.55 -13.92 6.31
CA VAL A 659 -1.29 -15.02 6.95
C VAL A 659 -2.77 -14.75 6.73
N LYS A 660 -3.46 -15.64 6.00
CA LYS A 660 -4.86 -15.47 5.62
C LYS A 660 -5.79 -15.80 6.80
N THR A 661 -5.76 -14.97 7.86
CA THR A 661 -6.60 -15.15 9.05
C THR A 661 -8.09 -14.93 8.76
N TYR A 662 -8.98 -15.37 9.65
CA TYR A 662 -10.41 -15.09 9.49
C TYR A 662 -10.69 -13.57 9.48
N LYS A 663 -9.97 -12.80 10.31
CA LYS A 663 -10.00 -11.33 10.28
C LYS A 663 -9.57 -10.81 8.91
N TYR A 664 -8.39 -11.19 8.42
CA TYR A 664 -7.86 -10.76 7.12
C TYR A 664 -8.84 -11.05 5.98
N ALA A 665 -9.34 -12.29 5.90
CA ALA A 665 -10.29 -12.70 4.87
C ALA A 665 -11.57 -11.87 4.93
N THR A 666 -12.13 -11.68 6.13
CA THR A 666 -13.38 -10.92 6.32
C THR A 666 -13.20 -9.42 6.01
N GLU A 667 -12.13 -8.79 6.47
CA GLU A 667 -11.84 -7.38 6.16
C GLU A 667 -11.55 -7.19 4.66
N ARG A 668 -10.87 -8.16 4.01
CA ARG A 668 -10.69 -8.19 2.55
C ARG A 668 -12.01 -8.36 1.79
N ASP A 669 -12.96 -9.12 2.34
CA ASP A 669 -14.28 -9.33 1.75
C ASP A 669 -15.23 -8.15 1.90
N VAL A 670 -15.20 -7.47 3.05
CA VAL A 670 -15.93 -6.22 3.26
C VAL A 670 -15.25 -5.03 2.56
N GLY A 671 -13.94 -5.09 2.31
CA GLY A 671 -13.15 -3.98 1.77
C GLY A 671 -12.88 -2.87 2.79
N TYR A 672 -12.97 -3.19 4.09
CA TYR A 672 -12.89 -2.23 5.19
C TYR A 672 -12.34 -2.92 6.44
N ALA A 673 -11.58 -2.21 7.28
CA ALA A 673 -11.11 -2.71 8.56
C ALA A 673 -12.26 -2.67 9.60
N VAL A 674 -12.93 -3.82 9.81
CA VAL A 674 -14.13 -3.93 10.65
C VAL A 674 -13.91 -4.52 12.04
N PHE A 675 -12.72 -5.08 12.32
CA PHE A 675 -12.41 -5.64 13.64
C PHE A 675 -11.83 -4.57 14.58
N PRO A 676 -12.26 -4.53 15.86
CA PRO A 676 -11.75 -3.58 16.83
C PRO A 676 -10.25 -3.80 17.10
N LYS A 677 -9.50 -2.69 17.25
CA LYS A 677 -8.07 -2.69 17.55
C LYS A 677 -7.87 -2.75 19.06
N VAL A 678 -7.25 -3.81 19.57
CA VAL A 678 -7.24 -4.15 21.01
C VAL A 678 -6.25 -3.29 21.79
N PHE A 679 -5.10 -2.96 21.19
CA PHE A 679 -4.08 -2.14 21.85
C PHE A 679 -4.34 -0.64 21.74
N SER A 680 -5.03 -0.21 20.68
CA SER A 680 -5.18 1.21 20.33
C SER A 680 -6.61 1.75 20.29
N GLY A 681 -7.66 0.93 20.16
CA GLY A 681 -8.98 1.41 19.77
C GLY A 681 -9.79 2.21 20.81
N PHE A 682 -9.40 2.20 22.08
CA PHE A 682 -10.30 2.54 23.21
C PHE A 682 -9.78 3.71 24.07
N ASN A 683 -9.40 4.83 23.43
CA ASN A 683 -8.68 5.94 24.08
C ASN A 683 -9.53 6.94 24.87
N SER A 684 -10.86 6.87 24.79
CA SER A 684 -11.78 7.69 25.59
C SER A 684 -13.05 6.92 25.90
N LEU A 685 -13.76 7.30 26.97
CA LEU A 685 -15.01 6.61 27.36
C LEU A 685 -16.07 6.67 26.25
N ILE A 686 -16.10 7.77 25.49
CA ILE A 686 -17.03 7.97 24.37
C ILE A 686 -16.61 7.09 23.18
N ALA A 687 -15.33 7.06 22.82
CA ALA A 687 -14.81 6.19 21.76
C ALA A 687 -15.03 4.71 22.09
N ALA A 688 -14.78 4.32 23.35
CA ALA A 688 -14.96 2.95 23.82
C ALA A 688 -16.43 2.50 23.76
N ALA A 689 -17.36 3.33 24.24
CA ALA A 689 -18.79 3.06 24.13
C ALA A 689 -19.25 2.99 22.66
N ALA A 690 -18.82 3.94 21.83
CA ALA A 690 -19.19 4.00 20.41
C ALA A 690 -18.67 2.77 19.63
N ARG A 691 -17.39 2.42 19.76
CA ARG A 691 -16.82 1.22 19.14
C ARG A 691 -17.42 -0.08 19.68
N GLY A 692 -17.76 -0.13 20.97
CA GLY A 692 -18.48 -1.24 21.57
C GLY A 692 -19.86 -1.45 20.92
N MET A 693 -20.63 -0.38 20.75
CA MET A 693 -21.93 -0.41 20.07
C MET A 693 -21.81 -0.77 18.60
N VAL A 694 -20.86 -0.18 17.85
CA VAL A 694 -20.62 -0.53 16.44
C VAL A 694 -20.22 -2.01 16.34
N THR A 695 -19.23 -2.48 17.11
CA THR A 695 -18.79 -3.88 17.11
C THR A 695 -19.95 -4.83 17.39
N ALA A 696 -20.78 -4.54 18.39
CA ALA A 696 -21.97 -5.33 18.69
C ALA A 696 -22.98 -5.34 17.54
N ALA A 697 -23.23 -4.18 16.91
CA ALA A 697 -24.11 -4.07 15.75
C ALA A 697 -23.56 -4.83 14.52
N ARG A 698 -22.24 -4.79 14.27
CA ARG A 698 -21.57 -5.57 13.21
C ARG A 698 -21.73 -7.08 13.43
N ILE A 699 -21.61 -7.56 14.67
CA ILE A 699 -21.82 -8.96 15.05
C ILE A 699 -23.30 -9.35 14.89
N LEU A 700 -24.24 -8.54 15.39
CA LEU A 700 -25.68 -8.80 15.26
C LEU A 700 -26.17 -8.75 13.80
N ALA A 701 -25.53 -7.94 12.96
CA ALA A 701 -25.74 -7.90 11.51
C ALA A 701 -25.10 -9.08 10.76
N GLY A 702 -24.35 -9.96 11.45
CA GLY A 702 -23.69 -11.12 10.85
C GLY A 702 -22.48 -10.77 9.97
N GLN A 703 -21.89 -9.57 10.10
CA GLN A 703 -20.71 -9.19 9.30
C GLN A 703 -19.48 -10.05 9.63
N PHE A 704 -19.33 -10.42 10.90
CA PHE A 704 -18.31 -11.37 11.34
C PHE A 704 -18.78 -12.13 12.58
N ASN A 705 -18.25 -13.34 12.76
CA ASN A 705 -18.53 -14.19 13.91
C ASN A 705 -17.26 -14.36 14.75
N THR A 706 -17.33 -13.97 16.02
CA THR A 706 -16.19 -14.04 16.96
C THR A 706 -15.73 -15.46 17.29
N SER A 707 -16.58 -16.49 17.08
CA SER A 707 -16.18 -17.90 17.22
C SER A 707 -15.13 -18.34 16.19
N ASN A 708 -15.10 -17.70 15.02
CA ASN A 708 -14.12 -17.98 13.96
C ASN A 708 -12.73 -17.38 14.24
N GLY A 709 -12.58 -16.68 15.38
CA GLY A 709 -11.35 -16.00 15.79
C GLY A 709 -11.32 -14.53 15.39
N SER A 710 -10.38 -13.80 15.96
CA SER A 710 -10.05 -12.42 15.57
C SER A 710 -8.54 -12.19 15.53
N GLY A 711 -7.78 -13.28 15.36
CA GLY A 711 -6.33 -13.26 15.44
C GLY A 711 -5.65 -12.53 14.30
N LEU A 712 -4.49 -11.96 14.63
CA LEU A 712 -3.61 -11.30 13.68
C LEU A 712 -2.55 -12.26 13.11
N ALA A 713 -2.22 -13.34 13.84
CA ALA A 713 -1.17 -14.30 13.50
C ALA A 713 0.19 -13.65 13.16
N ASN A 714 0.52 -12.56 13.85
CA ASN A 714 1.58 -11.60 13.50
C ASN A 714 2.83 -11.65 14.38
N ILE A 715 2.86 -12.46 15.45
CA ILE A 715 3.92 -12.40 16.48
C ILE A 715 5.10 -13.31 16.13
N SER A 716 4.83 -14.60 15.92
CA SER A 716 5.88 -15.62 15.90
C SER A 716 5.54 -16.78 14.96
N LEU A 717 6.46 -17.73 14.86
CA LEU A 717 6.39 -18.95 14.07
C LEU A 717 6.86 -20.14 14.92
N GLY A 718 6.23 -21.29 14.73
CA GLY A 718 6.67 -22.55 15.35
C GLY A 718 6.61 -23.70 14.35
N PHE A 719 7.61 -24.58 14.37
CA PHE A 719 7.63 -25.82 13.59
C PHE A 719 7.60 -27.02 14.53
N PHE A 720 6.51 -27.78 14.51
CA PHE A 720 6.28 -28.95 15.36
C PHE A 720 5.13 -29.81 14.83
N GLY A 721 5.07 -31.10 15.19
CA GLY A 721 4.07 -32.03 14.65
C GLY A 721 4.05 -32.04 13.11
N GLY A 722 5.25 -32.15 12.50
CA GLY A 722 5.44 -32.14 11.05
C GLY A 722 4.99 -30.86 10.31
N SER A 723 4.62 -29.78 11.01
CA SER A 723 3.92 -28.63 10.44
C SER A 723 4.49 -27.29 10.91
N LEU A 724 4.45 -26.29 10.03
CA LEU A 724 4.75 -24.90 10.34
C LEU A 724 3.47 -24.15 10.75
N TYR A 725 3.55 -23.30 11.76
CA TYR A 725 2.43 -22.50 12.27
C TYR A 725 2.83 -21.03 12.45
N ALA A 726 1.97 -20.11 12.01
CA ALA A 726 1.99 -18.71 12.45
C ALA A 726 1.21 -18.56 13.76
N LEU A 727 1.80 -17.84 14.71
CA LEU A 727 1.34 -17.78 16.10
C LEU A 727 1.04 -16.33 16.54
N CYS A 728 -0.02 -16.18 17.34
CA CYS A 728 -0.39 -14.94 18.01
C CYS A 728 -1.26 -15.28 19.22
N GLU A 729 -1.00 -14.63 20.35
CA GLU A 729 -1.57 -14.96 21.67
C GLU A 729 -3.08 -14.71 21.80
N SER A 730 -3.68 -14.06 20.79
CA SER A 730 -5.10 -13.73 20.73
C SER A 730 -5.97 -14.81 20.07
N ASP A 731 -5.37 -15.82 19.42
CA ASP A 731 -6.12 -16.79 18.61
C ASP A 731 -5.40 -18.15 18.51
N LEU A 732 -6.07 -19.12 17.87
CA LEU A 732 -5.48 -20.39 17.50
C LEU A 732 -4.31 -20.22 16.49
N PRO A 733 -3.36 -21.17 16.44
CA PRO A 733 -2.34 -21.23 15.40
C PRO A 733 -2.93 -21.29 13.99
N TYR A 734 -2.23 -20.70 13.02
CA TYR A 734 -2.55 -20.83 11.60
C TYR A 734 -1.50 -21.71 10.92
N ARG A 735 -1.90 -22.89 10.44
CA ARG A 735 -1.01 -23.84 9.75
C ARG A 735 -0.57 -23.26 8.40
N LEU A 736 0.70 -23.44 8.09
CA LEU A 736 1.37 -22.97 6.89
C LEU A 736 1.98 -24.15 6.11
N THR A 737 2.05 -24.02 4.80
CA THR A 737 2.77 -24.94 3.90
C THR A 737 3.79 -24.15 3.10
N LEU A 738 4.96 -24.77 2.88
CA LEU A 738 6.04 -24.22 2.08
C LEU A 738 6.07 -24.90 0.72
N ALA A 739 5.97 -24.11 -0.35
CA ALA A 739 6.03 -24.60 -1.72
C ALA A 739 7.49 -24.88 -2.14
N SER A 740 7.68 -25.77 -3.12
CA SER A 740 8.99 -26.15 -3.63
C SER A 740 9.74 -25.02 -4.35
N ASP A 741 9.07 -23.93 -4.71
CA ASP A 741 9.66 -22.70 -5.25
C ASP A 741 9.99 -21.64 -4.17
N GLY A 742 9.58 -21.86 -2.91
CA GLY A 742 9.80 -20.96 -1.78
C GLY A 742 8.60 -20.08 -1.42
N ASP A 743 7.42 -20.29 -2.01
CA ASP A 743 6.19 -19.62 -1.57
C ASP A 743 5.72 -20.14 -0.18
N VAL A 744 4.97 -19.32 0.56
CA VAL A 744 4.41 -19.67 1.88
C VAL A 744 2.89 -19.50 1.86
N VAL A 745 2.16 -20.60 1.95
CA VAL A 745 0.70 -20.61 1.83
C VAL A 745 0.06 -20.86 3.18
N THR A 746 -0.98 -20.08 3.53
CA THR A 746 -1.81 -20.35 4.70
C THR A 746 -2.78 -21.48 4.40
N VAL A 747 -2.72 -22.57 5.17
CA VAL A 747 -3.65 -23.70 5.08
C VAL A 747 -4.96 -23.38 5.82
N GLY A 748 -4.84 -22.82 7.03
CA GLY A 748 -6.00 -22.41 7.83
C GLY A 748 -5.72 -22.35 9.33
N ARG A 749 -6.73 -21.90 10.08
CA ARG A 749 -6.77 -21.90 11.55
C ARG A 749 -6.84 -23.35 12.06
N HIS A 750 -6.00 -23.72 13.02
CA HIS A 750 -5.83 -25.11 13.45
C HIS A 750 -6.09 -25.31 14.95
N ASP A 751 -6.92 -26.29 15.29
CA ASP A 751 -7.41 -26.57 16.65
C ASP A 751 -6.95 -27.93 17.22
N PHE A 752 -6.09 -28.65 16.48
CA PHE A 752 -5.57 -29.98 16.83
C PHE A 752 -6.70 -30.99 17.12
N ASP A 753 -7.60 -31.19 16.17
CA ASP A 753 -8.80 -32.04 16.28
C ASP A 753 -9.72 -31.62 17.43
N GLY A 754 -9.88 -30.31 17.62
CA GLY A 754 -10.64 -29.72 18.74
C GLY A 754 -9.98 -29.87 20.12
N LYS A 755 -8.78 -30.46 20.24
CA LYS A 755 -8.05 -30.60 21.53
C LYS A 755 -7.56 -29.25 22.06
N LEU A 756 -7.34 -28.27 21.17
CA LEU A 756 -6.98 -26.89 21.51
C LEU A 756 -8.19 -25.95 21.32
N ILE A 757 -8.89 -25.68 22.42
CA ILE A 757 -10.18 -24.96 22.43
C ILE A 757 -10.03 -23.43 22.24
N ARG A 758 -8.84 -22.88 22.52
CA ARG A 758 -8.55 -21.43 22.56
C ARG A 758 -7.10 -21.15 22.17
N ASN A 759 -6.74 -19.88 22.18
CA ASN A 759 -5.38 -19.36 22.00
C ASN A 759 -4.28 -20.16 22.70
N MET A 760 -3.05 -20.04 22.18
CA MET A 760 -1.82 -20.48 22.83
C MET A 760 -0.74 -19.40 22.72
N THR A 761 0.33 -19.54 23.50
CA THR A 761 1.51 -18.66 23.45
C THR A 761 2.12 -18.57 22.05
N ALA A 762 2.70 -17.41 21.74
CA ALA A 762 3.54 -17.23 20.56
C ALA A 762 4.96 -17.83 20.71
N HIS A 763 5.33 -18.28 21.92
CA HIS A 763 6.65 -18.85 22.23
C HIS A 763 6.56 -20.28 22.78
N PRO A 764 6.01 -21.25 22.02
CA PRO A 764 6.13 -22.66 22.39
C PRO A 764 7.62 -23.05 22.44
N LYS A 765 8.00 -23.89 23.42
CA LYS A 765 9.37 -24.37 23.57
C LYS A 765 9.45 -25.84 23.16
N VAL A 766 10.24 -26.13 22.14
CA VAL A 766 10.55 -27.50 21.68
C VAL A 766 11.63 -28.09 22.58
N ASP A 767 11.47 -29.33 23.02
CA ASP A 767 12.51 -30.03 23.76
C ASP A 767 13.51 -30.74 22.81
N PRO A 768 14.79 -30.33 22.76
CA PRO A 768 15.79 -30.93 21.89
C PRO A 768 16.09 -32.40 22.21
N ASP A 769 15.90 -32.89 23.43
CA ASP A 769 16.19 -34.30 23.78
C ASP A 769 15.11 -35.29 23.31
N THR A 770 13.94 -34.77 22.93
CA THR A 770 12.84 -35.57 22.38
C THR A 770 12.81 -35.60 20.85
N VAL A 771 13.70 -34.84 20.20
CA VAL A 771 13.87 -34.85 18.74
C VAL A 771 14.46 -36.19 18.33
N ILE A 772 13.70 -37.01 17.59
CA ILE A 772 14.15 -38.35 17.18
C ILE A 772 15.14 -38.25 16.01
N PRO A 773 16.42 -38.64 16.15
CA PRO A 773 17.37 -38.66 15.05
C PRO A 773 17.06 -39.82 14.08
N LEU A 774 17.16 -39.57 12.78
CA LEU A 774 16.82 -40.54 11.72
C LEU A 774 17.54 -41.90 11.91
N SER A 775 18.80 -41.88 12.37
CA SER A 775 19.62 -43.08 12.57
C SER A 775 19.14 -44.03 13.68
N LYS A 776 18.34 -43.56 14.64
CA LYS A 776 17.78 -44.42 15.71
C LYS A 776 16.44 -45.06 15.36
N CYS A 777 15.81 -44.65 14.25
CA CYS A 777 14.50 -45.16 13.86
C CYS A 777 14.51 -46.66 13.50
N GLU A 778 15.56 -47.12 12.81
CA GLU A 778 15.73 -48.54 12.43
C GLU A 778 15.90 -49.47 13.65
N ILE A 779 16.60 -49.02 14.70
CA ILE A 779 16.95 -49.86 15.85
C ILE A 779 15.79 -50.02 16.84
N SER A 780 14.89 -49.03 16.96
CA SER A 780 13.75 -49.11 17.89
C SER A 780 12.65 -50.08 17.43
N LEU A 781 12.50 -50.27 16.11
CA LEU A 781 11.51 -51.19 15.53
C LEU A 781 11.83 -52.65 15.87
N ALA A 782 13.11 -53.04 15.83
CA ALA A 782 13.55 -54.39 16.22
C ALA A 782 13.17 -54.74 17.66
N LYS A 783 13.24 -53.78 18.61
CA LYS A 783 12.94 -54.00 20.04
C LYS A 783 11.45 -53.85 20.42
N ARG A 784 10.59 -53.46 19.48
CA ARG A 784 9.13 -53.38 19.68
C ARG A 784 8.38 -54.55 19.04
N GLY A 785 8.93 -55.19 18.01
CA GLY A 785 8.33 -56.38 17.38
C GLY A 785 8.33 -57.65 18.23
N GLU A 786 9.22 -57.76 19.23
CA GLU A 786 9.40 -58.99 20.02
C GLU A 786 8.52 -59.10 21.28
N ARG A 787 7.65 -58.12 21.58
CA ARG A 787 6.86 -58.12 22.84
C ARG A 787 5.36 -58.43 22.72
N ASP A 788 4.79 -58.47 21.51
CA ASP A 788 3.35 -58.64 21.29
C ASP A 788 2.98 -59.91 20.48
N VAL A 789 3.71 -61.02 20.65
CA VAL A 789 3.23 -62.37 20.26
C VAL A 789 3.63 -63.43 21.29
N VAL A 790 2.82 -63.60 22.34
CA VAL A 790 2.82 -64.82 23.18
C VAL A 790 1.39 -65.31 23.35
N GLY A 791 1.08 -66.44 22.72
CA GLY A 791 -0.25 -67.06 22.70
C GLY A 791 -0.19 -68.50 22.22
N ASP A 792 0.31 -69.40 23.07
CA ASP A 792 0.30 -70.86 23.04
C ASP A 792 0.09 -71.61 21.70
N ARG A 793 1.15 -72.32 21.26
CA ARG A 793 1.15 -73.80 21.18
C ARG A 793 2.57 -74.37 20.97
N LYS A 794 2.81 -75.56 21.52
CA LYS A 794 4.08 -76.31 21.51
C LYS A 794 4.53 -76.72 20.09
N VAL A 795 5.85 -76.81 19.86
CA VAL A 795 6.63 -78.08 19.71
C VAL A 795 8.12 -77.80 19.35
N GLU A 796 9.02 -78.50 20.06
CA GLU A 796 10.41 -78.93 19.76
C GLU A 796 11.43 -78.03 19.00
N GLN A 797 12.44 -77.56 19.78
CA GLN A 797 13.88 -77.88 19.67
C GLN A 797 14.57 -77.98 18.28
N ILE A 798 15.64 -77.19 18.06
CA ILE A 798 17.04 -77.63 17.82
C ILE A 798 17.99 -76.42 17.68
N ASP A 799 19.25 -76.64 18.07
CA ASP A 799 20.41 -75.74 18.18
C ASP A 799 20.85 -75.00 16.91
N GLY A 800 21.72 -73.97 17.03
CA GLY A 800 22.38 -73.37 15.86
C GLY A 800 23.18 -72.07 16.06
N ASP A 801 24.29 -72.17 16.77
CA ASP A 801 25.33 -71.17 17.11
C ASP A 801 25.91 -70.26 15.97
N SER A 802 26.73 -69.27 16.39
CA SER A 802 27.79 -68.54 15.64
C SER A 802 27.42 -67.53 14.52
N SER A 803 27.62 -66.20 14.62
CA SER A 803 28.78 -65.34 14.94
C SER A 803 29.69 -64.93 13.74
N PHE A 804 30.31 -63.75 13.86
CA PHE A 804 31.21 -63.03 12.94
C PHE A 804 30.58 -62.49 11.62
N ALA A 805 30.56 -61.20 11.29
CA ALA A 805 31.39 -60.01 11.55
C ALA A 805 32.59 -59.79 10.59
N ALA A 806 32.59 -58.57 10.05
CA ALA A 806 33.72 -57.70 9.72
C ALA A 806 34.31 -57.64 8.30
N THR A 807 34.75 -56.41 8.00
CA THR A 807 35.75 -55.93 7.02
C THR A 807 35.39 -55.72 5.54
N ALA A 808 35.54 -54.45 5.15
CA ALA A 808 35.57 -53.86 3.82
C ALA A 808 37.01 -54.02 3.20
N PRO A 809 37.50 -53.24 2.20
CA PRO A 809 36.89 -52.14 1.42
C PRO A 809 37.21 -52.11 -0.10
N GLY A 810 36.64 -51.14 -0.82
CA GLY A 810 37.45 -50.34 -1.77
C GLY A 810 36.95 -50.11 -3.20
N LYS A 811 36.74 -48.82 -3.50
CA LYS A 811 36.95 -48.11 -4.79
C LYS A 811 36.00 -48.27 -6.00
N GLU A 812 35.13 -47.25 -6.14
CA GLU A 812 35.24 -46.13 -7.11
C GLU A 812 35.09 -46.30 -8.65
N VAL A 813 34.31 -45.34 -9.19
CA VAL A 813 34.22 -44.75 -10.55
C VAL A 813 33.38 -45.41 -11.68
N ALA A 814 32.63 -44.51 -12.36
CA ALA A 814 32.20 -44.50 -13.78
C ALA A 814 30.82 -45.11 -14.19
N GLU A 815 29.79 -44.25 -14.09
CA GLU A 815 28.85 -43.85 -15.16
C GLU A 815 28.42 -44.82 -16.29
N ALA A 816 27.11 -45.14 -16.24
CA ALA A 816 26.10 -44.84 -17.29
C ALA A 816 25.90 -45.75 -18.53
N VAL A 817 24.68 -45.58 -19.09
CA VAL A 817 24.11 -46.10 -20.36
C VAL A 817 23.57 -47.54 -20.37
N VAL A 818 22.24 -47.66 -20.16
CA VAL A 818 21.24 -48.45 -20.94
C VAL A 818 19.86 -47.82 -20.59
N GLY A 819 18.87 -47.64 -21.48
CA GLY A 819 18.76 -48.06 -22.88
C GLY A 819 17.47 -48.85 -23.16
N GLU A 820 16.34 -48.15 -23.13
CA GLU A 820 15.06 -48.41 -23.85
C GLU A 820 14.32 -49.78 -23.85
N SER A 821 12.99 -49.65 -23.74
CA SER A 821 11.94 -50.39 -24.48
C SER A 821 11.55 -51.81 -24.06
N LEU A 822 10.28 -51.97 -23.63
CA LEU A 822 9.22 -52.53 -24.51
C LEU A 822 7.81 -52.33 -23.89
N LYS A 823 6.78 -52.26 -24.74
CA LYS A 823 5.36 -52.03 -24.39
C LYS A 823 4.45 -53.17 -24.87
N ASN A 824 3.20 -53.17 -24.37
CA ASN A 824 2.01 -53.95 -24.78
C ASN A 824 1.93 -55.38 -24.16
N ASP A 825 0.77 -55.95 -23.75
CA ASP A 825 -0.65 -55.66 -24.10
C ASP A 825 -1.71 -55.91 -22.98
N VAL A 826 -2.56 -54.90 -22.77
CA VAL A 826 -4.05 -54.85 -22.62
C VAL A 826 -4.91 -56.01 -22.01
N ARG A 827 -5.54 -55.74 -20.83
CA ARG A 827 -6.89 -56.16 -20.27
C ARG A 827 -7.20 -57.68 -20.05
N ALA A 828 -7.80 -58.17 -18.95
CA ALA A 828 -8.92 -57.65 -18.15
C ALA A 828 -9.16 -58.44 -16.80
N TYR A 829 -10.06 -57.89 -15.96
CA TYR A 829 -10.77 -58.46 -14.78
C TYR A 829 -10.10 -58.49 -13.38
N GLN A 830 -10.89 -57.94 -12.44
CA GLN A 830 -10.74 -57.79 -10.99
C GLN A 830 -10.39 -59.08 -10.22
N VAL A 831 -9.61 -58.93 -9.13
CA VAL A 831 -10.05 -59.06 -7.72
C VAL A 831 -9.00 -58.37 -6.82
N ALA A 832 -9.41 -57.92 -5.63
CA ALA A 832 -8.63 -57.11 -4.70
C ALA A 832 -7.21 -57.63 -4.40
N GLY A 833 -6.21 -56.75 -4.54
CA GLY A 833 -4.84 -56.95 -4.08
C GLY A 833 -4.36 -55.77 -3.26
N TYR A 834 -4.00 -56.01 -1.99
CA TYR A 834 -3.29 -55.04 -1.16
C TYR A 834 -1.89 -54.81 -1.73
N THR A 835 -1.59 -53.60 -2.19
CA THR A 835 -0.24 -53.22 -2.66
C THR A 835 0.29 -52.02 -1.86
N GLN A 836 0.99 -52.33 -0.77
CA GLN A 836 2.29 -51.73 -0.42
C GLN A 836 2.45 -50.18 -0.36
N GLU A 837 1.37 -49.42 -0.18
CA GLU A 837 1.38 -47.95 0.05
C GLU A 837 1.33 -47.55 1.54
N GLN A 838 1.57 -48.48 2.47
CA GLN A 838 1.51 -48.25 3.92
C GLN A 838 2.85 -48.43 4.65
N ALA A 839 3.96 -48.08 4.00
CA ALA A 839 5.21 -47.78 4.69
C ALA A 839 5.13 -46.34 5.21
N THR A 840 4.73 -46.17 6.47
CA THR A 840 4.42 -44.87 7.08
C THR A 840 5.62 -43.93 7.13
N MET A 841 5.53 -42.83 6.37
CA MET A 841 6.37 -41.64 6.55
C MET A 841 6.22 -41.15 8.00
N LYS A 842 7.29 -41.24 8.80
CA LYS A 842 7.32 -40.67 10.16
C LYS A 842 7.87 -39.26 10.12
N GLU A 843 7.05 -38.34 10.59
CA GLU A 843 7.27 -36.90 10.57
C GLU A 843 8.42 -36.47 11.49
N ALA A 844 8.75 -35.17 11.52
CA ALA A 844 9.64 -34.63 12.54
C ALA A 844 8.89 -34.56 13.89
N LEU A 845 9.08 -35.60 14.70
CA LEU A 845 8.43 -35.84 15.98
C LEU A 845 9.28 -35.28 17.14
N CYS A 846 8.70 -34.41 17.97
CA CYS A 846 9.32 -33.82 19.17
C CYS A 846 8.27 -33.29 20.15
N GLU A 847 8.54 -33.36 21.46
CA GLU A 847 7.65 -32.76 22.46
C GLU A 847 7.75 -31.24 22.46
N VAL A 848 6.61 -30.58 22.65
CA VAL A 848 6.51 -29.13 22.67
C VAL A 848 5.70 -28.66 23.87
N PHE A 849 6.29 -27.77 24.66
CA PHE A 849 5.65 -27.15 25.80
C PHE A 849 5.01 -25.83 25.40
N ALA A 850 3.80 -25.59 25.89
CA ALA A 850 3.02 -24.41 25.55
C ALA A 850 2.11 -24.01 26.71
N PHE A 851 1.57 -22.81 26.65
CA PHE A 851 0.56 -22.36 27.59
C PHE A 851 -0.46 -21.48 26.87
N ARG A 852 -1.53 -21.13 27.58
CA ARG A 852 -2.43 -20.04 27.23
C ARG A 852 -2.68 -19.16 28.44
N TYR A 853 -2.92 -17.89 28.22
CA TYR A 853 -3.29 -16.95 29.27
C TYR A 853 -4.50 -16.10 28.84
N GLY A 854 -5.12 -15.42 29.80
CA GLY A 854 -6.23 -14.51 29.52
C GLY A 854 -6.85 -13.86 30.77
N PRO A 855 -7.83 -12.95 30.59
CA PRO A 855 -8.41 -12.17 31.68
C PRO A 855 -9.46 -12.93 32.52
N ILE A 856 -9.76 -14.19 32.19
CA ILE A 856 -10.75 -15.02 32.89
C ILE A 856 -10.02 -16.14 33.63
N ARG A 857 -10.36 -16.39 34.89
CA ARG A 857 -9.73 -17.43 35.72
C ARG A 857 -10.10 -18.84 35.21
N PRO A 858 -9.17 -19.82 35.13
CA PRO A 858 -7.73 -19.74 35.45
C PRO A 858 -6.98 -18.85 34.44
N PHE A 859 -6.25 -17.85 34.95
CA PHE A 859 -5.61 -16.82 34.12
C PHE A 859 -4.45 -17.36 33.27
N LEU A 860 -3.91 -18.53 33.65
CA LEU A 860 -2.87 -19.28 32.96
C LEU A 860 -3.27 -20.77 32.92
N THR A 861 -3.04 -21.44 31.80
CA THR A 861 -3.14 -22.89 31.66
C THR A 861 -1.92 -23.39 30.90
N PHE A 862 -1.17 -24.30 31.51
CA PHE A 862 -0.02 -24.97 30.90
C PHE A 862 -0.45 -26.27 30.22
N PHE A 863 0.20 -26.66 29.13
CA PHE A 863 0.00 -27.93 28.46
C PHE A 863 1.22 -28.28 27.59
N ARG A 864 1.21 -29.47 27.00
CA ARG A 864 2.25 -29.91 26.06
C ARG A 864 1.62 -30.64 24.88
N PHE A 865 2.37 -30.73 23.80
CA PHE A 865 2.17 -31.67 22.70
C PHE A 865 3.18 -32.81 22.89
N ASP A 866 2.77 -34.06 22.67
CA ASP A 866 3.70 -35.19 22.63
C ASP A 866 4.52 -35.21 21.33
N ASP A 867 5.44 -36.16 21.22
CA ASP A 867 6.26 -36.37 20.02
C ASP A 867 5.43 -36.44 18.74
N SER A 868 4.23 -37.00 18.82
CA SER A 868 3.24 -37.23 17.77
C SER A 868 2.34 -36.02 17.50
N GLY A 869 2.67 -34.84 18.03
CA GLY A 869 1.92 -33.61 17.86
C GLY A 869 0.55 -33.61 18.56
N ASN A 870 0.23 -34.61 19.37
CA ASN A 870 -1.04 -34.66 20.09
C ASN A 870 -0.98 -33.80 21.35
N LYS A 871 -1.88 -32.84 21.43
CA LYS A 871 -2.06 -32.03 22.63
C LYS A 871 -2.50 -32.90 23.81
N GLN A 872 -1.77 -32.79 24.91
CA GLN A 872 -2.01 -33.46 26.18
C GLN A 872 -3.00 -32.67 27.07
N GLN A 873 -3.21 -33.17 28.29
CA GLN A 873 -4.12 -32.56 29.28
C GLN A 873 -3.73 -31.12 29.65
N ASP A 874 -4.75 -30.27 29.84
CA ASP A 874 -4.61 -28.90 30.36
C ASP A 874 -4.29 -28.92 31.86
N VAL A 875 -3.27 -28.18 32.29
CA VAL A 875 -2.87 -27.92 33.67
C VAL A 875 -3.24 -26.47 34.05
N PRO A 876 -4.43 -26.23 34.61
CA PRO A 876 -4.88 -24.88 34.96
C PRO A 876 -4.18 -24.37 36.24
N ILE A 877 -3.66 -23.15 36.19
CA ILE A 877 -2.96 -22.52 37.31
C ILE A 877 -3.91 -21.50 37.98
N PHE A 878 -4.56 -21.90 39.08
CA PHE A 878 -5.45 -21.02 39.85
C PHE A 878 -4.71 -20.19 40.91
N SER A 879 -3.46 -20.52 41.21
CA SER A 879 -2.56 -19.83 42.15
C SER A 879 -2.03 -18.48 41.65
N MET A 880 -2.28 -18.09 40.39
CA MET A 880 -2.12 -16.71 39.93
C MET A 880 -3.25 -15.82 40.51
N ALA A 881 -2.86 -14.81 41.28
CA ALA A 881 -3.80 -13.95 42.01
C ALA A 881 -4.57 -12.96 41.12
N CYS A 882 -3.96 -12.51 40.01
CA CYS A 882 -4.53 -11.57 39.06
C CYS A 882 -4.05 -11.89 37.62
N PRO A 883 -4.77 -11.45 36.58
CA PRO A 883 -4.37 -11.65 35.21
C PRO A 883 -3.13 -10.82 34.84
N SER A 884 -2.09 -11.52 34.39
CA SER A 884 -0.81 -10.95 33.96
C SER A 884 -0.64 -11.14 32.46
N PHE A 885 0.10 -10.22 31.82
CA PHE A 885 0.59 -10.42 30.46
C PHE A 885 1.80 -11.34 30.51
N VAL A 886 1.57 -12.64 30.27
CA VAL A 886 2.59 -13.70 30.25
C VAL A 886 2.89 -13.99 28.78
N HIS A 887 3.92 -13.33 28.23
CA HIS A 887 4.24 -13.43 26.81
C HIS A 887 5.02 -14.71 26.50
N ASP A 888 6.13 -14.88 27.23
CA ASP A 888 7.03 -16.02 27.10
C ASP A 888 7.21 -16.73 28.46
N PHE A 889 7.78 -17.94 28.42
CA PHE A 889 8.06 -18.79 29.57
C PHE A 889 9.37 -19.57 29.33
N ALA A 890 9.88 -20.26 30.35
CA ALA A 890 11.04 -21.14 30.20
C ALA A 890 10.66 -22.61 30.37
N ILE A 891 11.45 -23.50 29.78
CA ILE A 891 11.54 -24.90 30.18
C ILE A 891 12.97 -25.21 30.65
N THR A 892 13.12 -26.29 31.41
CA THR A 892 14.38 -26.93 31.76
C THR A 892 14.25 -28.44 31.55
N GLU A 893 15.30 -29.23 31.83
CA GLU A 893 15.23 -30.70 31.88
C GLU A 893 14.04 -31.20 32.73
N LYS A 894 13.72 -30.51 33.84
CA LYS A 894 12.73 -30.96 34.84
C LYS A 894 11.51 -30.04 35.02
N HIS A 895 11.62 -28.77 34.69
CA HIS A 895 10.65 -27.74 35.09
C HIS A 895 10.15 -26.89 33.92
N ALA A 896 9.01 -26.24 34.12
CA ALA A 896 8.55 -25.07 33.36
C ALA A 896 8.52 -23.85 34.31
N ILE A 897 8.88 -22.67 33.80
CA ILE A 897 9.06 -21.44 34.57
C ILE A 897 8.24 -20.31 33.96
N PHE A 898 7.29 -19.75 34.72
CA PHE A 898 6.34 -18.73 34.27
C PHE A 898 6.57 -17.36 34.94
N PRO A 899 6.75 -16.27 34.17
CA PRO A 899 6.87 -14.93 34.73
C PRO A 899 5.50 -14.32 35.09
N ASP A 900 5.30 -14.00 36.37
CA ASP A 900 4.12 -13.30 36.90
C ASP A 900 4.44 -11.82 37.14
N ASN A 901 4.49 -11.06 36.04
CA ASN A 901 5.00 -9.70 35.95
C ASN A 901 4.07 -8.61 36.53
N GLN A 902 4.59 -7.38 36.64
CA GLN A 902 3.80 -6.15 36.84
C GLN A 902 3.02 -5.70 35.60
N ILE A 903 3.24 -6.29 34.41
CA ILE A 903 2.38 -6.06 33.24
C ILE A 903 1.06 -6.81 33.47
N GLY A 904 -0.02 -6.07 33.75
CA GLY A 904 -1.34 -6.61 34.03
C GLY A 904 -2.28 -6.52 32.83
N ILE A 905 -3.33 -7.34 32.84
CA ILE A 905 -4.43 -7.29 31.87
C ILE A 905 -5.71 -6.85 32.58
N ASN A 906 -6.23 -5.68 32.25
CA ASN A 906 -7.46 -5.15 32.81
C ASN A 906 -8.45 -4.74 31.71
N PRO A 907 -9.39 -5.64 31.30
CA PRO A 907 -10.41 -5.30 30.31
C PRO A 907 -11.31 -4.11 30.72
N MET A 908 -11.40 -3.80 32.01
CA MET A 908 -12.17 -2.63 32.46
C MET A 908 -11.52 -1.30 32.04
N ASP A 909 -10.19 -1.24 31.84
CA ASP A 909 -9.55 -0.01 31.38
C ASP A 909 -9.93 0.29 29.92
N MET A 910 -10.11 -0.74 29.10
CA MET A 910 -10.68 -0.62 27.75
C MET A 910 -12.15 -0.14 27.78
N ILE A 911 -12.98 -0.72 28.65
CA ILE A 911 -14.41 -0.35 28.80
C ILE A 911 -14.58 1.07 29.34
N LEU A 912 -13.72 1.48 30.28
CA LEU A 912 -13.69 2.82 30.85
C LEU A 912 -12.98 3.85 29.95
N GLY A 913 -12.47 3.43 28.78
CA GLY A 913 -11.85 4.31 27.80
C GLY A 913 -10.52 4.92 28.25
N LYS A 914 -9.72 4.15 29.00
CA LYS A 914 -8.36 4.53 29.44
C LYS A 914 -7.26 4.04 28.48
N GLY A 915 -7.62 3.49 27.32
CA GLY A 915 -6.69 2.95 26.33
C GLY A 915 -6.63 1.42 26.32
N SER A 916 -5.41 0.89 26.20
CA SER A 916 -5.12 -0.55 26.11
C SER A 916 -5.64 -1.33 27.33
N ALA A 917 -6.10 -2.56 27.10
CA ALA A 917 -6.37 -3.51 28.18
C ALA A 917 -5.09 -4.05 28.85
N VAL A 918 -3.90 -3.73 28.34
CA VAL A 918 -2.59 -4.14 28.88
C VAL A 918 -1.85 -2.90 29.40
N GLY A 919 -1.41 -2.94 30.66
CA GLY A 919 -0.76 -1.79 31.32
C GLY A 919 0.07 -2.18 32.55
N ALA A 920 0.84 -1.22 33.09
CA ALA A 920 1.73 -1.46 34.24
C ALA A 920 1.01 -1.30 35.58
N ASN A 921 1.07 -2.34 36.42
CA ASN A 921 0.64 -2.31 37.82
C ASN A 921 1.86 -2.27 38.75
N LEU A 922 2.38 -1.06 39.00
CA LEU A 922 3.59 -0.85 39.80
C LEU A 922 3.47 -1.33 41.27
N ALA A 923 2.25 -1.47 41.80
CA ALA A 923 2.02 -1.94 43.17
C ALA A 923 2.16 -3.47 43.33
N LYS A 924 2.17 -4.22 42.22
CA LYS A 924 2.36 -5.67 42.24
C LYS A 924 3.84 -6.01 42.44
N VAL A 925 4.14 -7.05 43.22
CA VAL A 925 5.49 -7.64 43.29
C VAL A 925 5.61 -8.71 42.20
N PRO A 926 6.57 -8.61 41.26
CA PRO A 926 6.80 -9.67 40.29
C PRO A 926 7.24 -10.98 40.93
N ARG A 927 6.89 -12.11 40.31
CA ARG A 927 7.21 -13.45 40.79
C ARG A 927 7.56 -14.38 39.64
N LEU A 928 8.32 -15.45 39.93
CA LEU A 928 8.54 -16.57 39.02
C LEU A 928 7.85 -17.81 39.57
N GLY A 929 7.04 -18.48 38.75
CA GLY A 929 6.35 -19.72 39.09
C GLY A 929 7.07 -20.91 38.47
N VAL A 930 7.58 -21.83 39.29
CA VAL A 930 8.26 -23.05 38.85
C VAL A 930 7.33 -24.25 39.10
N ILE A 931 7.11 -25.07 38.08
CA ILE A 931 6.30 -26.29 38.14
C ILE A 931 7.04 -27.42 37.41
N PRO A 932 6.95 -28.70 37.82
CA PRO A 932 7.47 -29.81 37.04
C PRO A 932 6.85 -29.83 35.63
N ARG A 933 7.67 -30.02 34.58
CA ARG A 933 7.21 -29.94 33.17
C ARG A 933 6.16 -31.00 32.79
N TYR A 934 6.06 -32.08 33.57
CA TYR A 934 5.07 -33.16 33.42
C TYR A 934 4.02 -33.19 34.54
N ALA A 935 3.86 -32.09 35.29
CA ALA A 935 2.82 -31.99 36.31
C ALA A 935 1.41 -32.25 35.73
N LYS A 936 0.53 -32.86 36.53
CA LYS A 936 -0.86 -33.18 36.13
C LYS A 936 -1.88 -32.14 36.60
N ASP A 937 -1.51 -31.37 37.61
CA ASP A 937 -2.28 -30.30 38.23
C ASP A 937 -1.31 -29.26 38.84
N GLU A 938 -1.82 -28.19 39.44
CA GLU A 938 -0.98 -27.12 40.00
C GLU A 938 -0.40 -27.38 41.40
N SER A 939 -0.61 -28.56 42.01
CA SER A 939 -0.20 -28.81 43.41
C SER A 939 1.31 -28.69 43.64
N GLU A 940 2.11 -28.89 42.59
CA GLU A 940 3.58 -28.76 42.59
C GLU A 940 4.06 -27.38 42.11
N MET A 941 3.17 -26.43 41.81
CA MET A 941 3.51 -25.05 41.41
C MET A 941 4.06 -24.26 42.60
N ARG A 942 5.22 -23.62 42.42
CA ARG A 942 5.92 -22.86 43.47
C ARG A 942 6.26 -21.46 42.99
N TRP A 943 5.76 -20.46 43.70
CA TRP A 943 5.97 -19.04 43.41
C TRP A 943 7.09 -18.44 44.25
N PHE A 944 8.07 -17.83 43.59
CA PHE A 944 9.19 -17.14 44.21
C PHE A 944 9.09 -15.64 43.91
N ASN A 945 9.16 -14.78 44.93
CA ASN A 945 9.08 -13.33 44.75
C ASN A 945 10.41 -12.81 44.17
N VAL A 946 10.33 -12.00 43.12
CA VAL A 946 11.49 -11.40 42.45
C VAL A 946 11.23 -9.89 42.24
N PRO A 947 11.32 -9.06 43.30
CA PRO A 947 10.92 -7.65 43.24
C PRO A 947 11.68 -6.86 42.15
N GLY A 948 10.97 -6.16 41.28
CA GLY A 948 11.57 -5.37 40.20
C GLY A 948 12.22 -6.20 39.08
N TYR A 949 11.70 -7.40 38.82
CA TYR A 949 12.10 -8.27 37.70
C TYR A 949 10.88 -8.55 36.81
N ASN A 950 10.84 -7.95 35.62
CA ASN A 950 9.72 -8.05 34.68
C ASN A 950 10.23 -8.54 33.33
N VAL A 951 9.70 -9.67 32.87
CA VAL A 951 10.25 -10.39 31.71
C VAL A 951 9.23 -10.48 30.59
N LEU A 952 9.55 -9.93 29.41
CA LEU A 952 8.74 -10.10 28.21
C LEU A 952 9.17 -11.37 27.44
N HIS A 953 10.42 -11.42 26.99
CA HIS A 953 11.02 -12.60 26.34
C HIS A 953 11.93 -13.37 27.30
N VAL A 954 12.05 -14.69 27.12
CA VAL A 954 12.99 -15.54 27.87
C VAL A 954 14.07 -16.07 26.92
N VAL A 955 15.34 -15.91 27.29
CA VAL A 955 16.45 -16.43 26.49
C VAL A 955 16.57 -17.94 26.66
N ASN A 956 16.79 -18.39 27.91
CA ASN A 956 16.90 -19.80 28.25
C ASN A 956 16.76 -20.03 29.76
N ALA A 957 16.57 -21.28 30.17
CA ALA A 957 16.70 -21.71 31.55
C ALA A 957 17.28 -23.14 31.63
N TRP A 958 17.81 -23.52 32.79
CA TRP A 958 18.31 -24.87 33.06
C TRP A 958 18.26 -25.22 34.56
N ASP A 959 18.32 -26.52 34.86
CA ASP A 959 18.52 -27.03 36.21
C ASP A 959 20.01 -27.02 36.58
N ASP A 960 20.37 -26.53 37.76
CA ASP A 960 21.75 -26.53 38.31
C ASP A 960 21.71 -27.09 39.74
N GLY A 961 21.76 -28.42 39.85
CA GLY A 961 21.63 -29.16 41.11
C GLY A 961 20.24 -29.01 41.74
N ASP A 962 20.18 -28.34 42.89
CA ASP A 962 18.94 -28.01 43.61
C ASP A 962 18.36 -26.63 43.23
N SER A 963 18.96 -25.96 42.25
CA SER A 963 18.54 -24.63 41.79
C SER A 963 18.06 -24.68 40.35
N VAL A 964 17.20 -23.73 39.96
CA VAL A 964 16.95 -23.40 38.55
C VAL A 964 17.60 -22.07 38.22
N VAL A 965 18.16 -21.97 37.03
CA VAL A 965 18.77 -20.74 36.50
C VAL A 965 17.97 -20.30 35.28
N MET A 966 17.65 -19.01 35.21
CA MET A 966 16.91 -18.39 34.11
C MET A 966 17.68 -17.17 33.63
N VAL A 967 17.85 -17.02 32.32
CA VAL A 967 18.47 -15.83 31.71
C VAL A 967 17.40 -15.11 30.89
N ALA A 968 17.17 -13.82 31.18
CA ALA A 968 16.21 -13.01 30.44
C ALA A 968 16.49 -11.50 30.54
N PRO A 969 16.05 -10.71 29.54
CA PRO A 969 15.99 -9.25 29.64
C PRO A 969 14.93 -8.81 30.66
N ASN A 970 15.37 -8.10 31.68
CA ASN A 970 14.51 -7.43 32.65
C ASN A 970 14.11 -6.02 32.17
N ILE A 971 12.81 -5.72 32.14
CA ILE A 971 12.28 -4.39 31.85
C ILE A 971 12.35 -3.52 33.10
N LEU A 972 13.25 -2.54 33.07
CA LEU A 972 13.43 -1.57 34.16
C LEU A 972 12.42 -0.42 34.11
N SER A 973 12.05 0.05 32.90
CA SER A 973 11.07 1.15 32.69
C SER A 973 9.71 0.64 32.19
N ILE A 974 9.08 -0.23 32.98
CA ILE A 974 7.87 -0.98 32.60
C ILE A 974 6.67 -0.11 32.16
N GLU A 975 6.54 1.09 32.73
CA GLU A 975 5.54 2.10 32.39
C GLU A 975 5.60 2.58 30.92
N HIS A 976 6.70 2.31 30.20
CA HIS A 976 6.85 2.70 28.80
C HIS A 976 6.58 1.56 27.80
N THR A 977 6.40 0.31 28.27
CA THR A 977 6.39 -0.92 27.44
C THR A 977 5.44 -0.86 26.24
N PHE A 978 4.23 -0.33 26.41
CA PHE A 978 3.21 -0.22 25.35
C PHE A 978 2.84 1.24 25.01
N GLU A 979 3.55 2.23 25.58
CA GLU A 979 3.22 3.65 25.39
C GLU A 979 4.33 4.48 24.78
N ARG A 980 5.60 4.14 25.05
CA ARG A 980 6.80 4.89 24.62
C ARG A 980 7.97 3.93 24.40
N MET A 981 7.84 3.04 23.42
CA MET A 981 8.82 1.96 23.18
C MET A 981 10.26 2.43 22.94
N ASN A 982 10.48 3.70 22.58
CA ASN A 982 11.80 4.32 22.45
C ASN A 982 12.46 4.69 23.79
N LEU A 983 11.72 4.66 24.90
CA LEU A 983 12.20 4.94 26.26
C LEU A 983 12.33 3.66 27.12
N ILE A 984 12.13 2.47 26.53
CA ILE A 984 12.30 1.20 27.23
C ILE A 984 13.80 0.98 27.50
N HIS A 985 14.14 0.74 28.75
CA HIS A 985 15.47 0.32 29.18
C HIS A 985 15.41 -1.10 29.75
N LEU A 986 16.28 -1.94 29.20
CA LEU A 986 16.42 -3.35 29.54
C LEU A 986 17.78 -3.60 30.19
N SER A 987 17.83 -4.57 31.11
CA SER A 987 19.06 -5.13 31.65
C SER A 987 19.03 -6.63 31.46
N MET A 988 20.06 -7.22 30.84
CA MET A 988 20.15 -8.68 30.73
C MET A 988 20.54 -9.24 32.09
N GLU A 989 19.72 -10.14 32.64
CA GLU A 989 19.91 -10.68 33.99
C GLU A 989 19.85 -12.21 34.01
N LYS A 990 20.66 -12.79 34.89
CA LYS A 990 20.67 -14.20 35.27
C LYS A 990 20.05 -14.31 36.67
N VAL A 991 18.94 -15.02 36.77
CA VAL A 991 18.21 -15.26 38.03
C VAL A 991 18.43 -16.71 38.43
N ILE A 992 18.85 -16.92 39.68
CA ILE A 992 19.11 -18.24 40.26
C ILE A 992 18.10 -18.43 41.40
N ILE A 993 17.29 -19.48 41.35
CA ILE A 993 16.32 -19.82 42.41
C ILE A 993 16.73 -21.15 43.01
N ASN A 994 17.08 -21.18 44.29
CA ASN A 994 17.27 -22.45 45.00
C ASN A 994 15.92 -23.06 45.38
N LEU A 995 15.59 -24.23 44.83
CA LEU A 995 14.30 -24.88 45.07
C LEU A 995 14.20 -25.49 46.47
N LYS A 996 15.28 -25.72 47.22
CA LYS A 996 15.20 -26.21 48.60
C LYS A 996 14.97 -25.08 49.62
N THR A 997 15.73 -24.00 49.53
CA THR A 997 15.69 -22.89 50.49
C THR A 997 14.71 -21.79 50.11
N GLY A 998 14.34 -21.69 48.83
CA GLY A 998 13.52 -20.60 48.29
C GLY A 998 14.25 -19.26 48.13
N VAL A 999 15.58 -19.25 48.32
CA VAL A 999 16.42 -18.06 48.08
C VAL A 999 16.52 -17.79 46.58
N VAL A 1000 16.44 -16.51 46.21
CA VAL A 1000 16.59 -16.02 44.84
C VAL A 1000 17.78 -15.07 44.78
N TRP A 1001 18.67 -15.26 43.82
CA TRP A 1001 19.74 -14.34 43.47
C TRP A 1001 19.54 -13.77 42.06
N ARG A 1002 20.02 -12.56 41.83
CA ARG A 1002 19.93 -11.84 40.54
C ARG A 1002 21.29 -11.24 40.20
N HIS A 1003 21.78 -11.55 39.01
CA HIS A 1003 23.10 -11.14 38.54
C HIS A 1003 22.95 -10.45 37.18
N PRO A 1004 23.21 -9.14 37.07
CA PRO A 1004 23.27 -8.45 35.77
C PRO A 1004 24.40 -9.01 34.91
N VAL A 1005 24.05 -9.51 33.72
CA VAL A 1005 24.97 -10.05 32.69
C VAL A 1005 25.45 -8.92 31.76
N SER A 1006 24.58 -7.95 31.50
CA SER A 1006 24.94 -6.71 30.81
C SER A 1006 23.94 -5.60 31.13
N THR A 1007 24.45 -4.40 31.41
CA THR A 1007 23.67 -3.16 31.60
C THR A 1007 23.31 -2.46 30.29
N ARG A 1008 23.72 -3.03 29.14
CA ARG A 1008 23.26 -2.56 27.82
C ARG A 1008 21.80 -2.98 27.61
N SER A 1009 21.05 -2.15 26.87
CA SER A 1009 19.67 -2.49 26.47
C SER A 1009 19.72 -3.62 25.42
N LEU A 1010 19.59 -4.85 25.89
CA LEU A 1010 19.62 -6.09 25.10
C LEU A 1010 18.27 -6.79 25.18
N ASP A 1011 17.86 -7.39 24.06
CA ASP A 1011 16.61 -8.15 23.94
C ASP A 1011 16.72 -9.15 22.77
N PHE A 1012 15.65 -9.93 22.50
CA PHE A 1012 15.60 -10.95 21.45
C PHE A 1012 16.87 -11.83 21.50
N GLY A 1013 17.14 -12.39 22.68
CA GLY A 1013 18.32 -13.22 22.91
C GLY A 1013 18.12 -14.62 22.34
N VAL A 1014 18.97 -14.99 21.40
CA VAL A 1014 18.94 -16.27 20.69
C VAL A 1014 20.15 -17.11 21.06
N ILE A 1015 19.90 -18.40 21.26
CA ILE A 1015 20.88 -19.44 21.57
C ILE A 1015 20.92 -20.48 20.44
N ASN A 1016 21.88 -21.40 20.52
CA ASN A 1016 21.81 -22.63 19.72
C ASN A 1016 20.58 -23.46 20.15
N PRO A 1017 19.63 -23.79 19.23
CA PRO A 1017 18.40 -24.51 19.59
C PRO A 1017 18.60 -25.86 20.29
N ALA A 1018 19.75 -26.52 20.10
CA ALA A 1018 20.09 -27.77 20.79
C ALA A 1018 20.20 -27.63 22.32
N TYR A 1019 20.33 -26.40 22.82
CA TYR A 1019 20.53 -26.05 24.23
C TYR A 1019 19.28 -25.46 24.91
N VAL A 1020 18.12 -25.44 24.26
CA VAL A 1020 16.86 -25.03 24.90
C VAL A 1020 16.58 -25.94 26.10
N GLY A 1021 16.43 -25.34 27.29
CA GLY A 1021 16.23 -26.06 28.55
C GLY A 1021 17.51 -26.63 29.20
N LYS A 1022 18.66 -26.44 28.56
CA LYS A 1022 19.98 -26.93 28.99
C LYS A 1022 20.92 -25.76 29.30
N LYS A 1023 21.96 -26.03 30.09
CA LYS A 1023 22.99 -25.03 30.40
C LYS A 1023 23.77 -24.67 29.14
N ASN A 1024 23.72 -23.40 28.77
CA ASN A 1024 24.36 -22.85 27.58
C ASN A 1024 25.41 -21.78 27.98
N LYS A 1025 26.43 -21.61 27.16
CA LYS A 1025 27.53 -20.65 27.35
C LYS A 1025 27.31 -19.36 26.57
N TYR A 1026 26.79 -19.42 25.35
CA TYR A 1026 26.71 -18.30 24.44
C TYR A 1026 25.27 -17.82 24.21
N VAL A 1027 25.07 -16.49 24.18
CA VAL A 1027 23.80 -15.87 23.79
C VAL A 1027 24.05 -14.74 22.81
N CYS A 1028 23.41 -14.81 21.64
CA CYS A 1028 23.43 -13.74 20.65
C CYS A 1028 22.19 -12.87 20.80
N ASN A 1029 22.34 -11.61 21.23
CA ASN A 1029 21.25 -10.69 21.49
C ASN A 1029 21.22 -9.57 20.46
N LYS A 1030 20.02 -9.04 20.20
CA LYS A 1030 19.86 -7.70 19.63
C LYS A 1030 20.49 -6.67 20.57
N PHE A 1031 21.11 -5.65 19.98
CA PHE A 1031 21.53 -4.43 20.65
C PHE A 1031 20.73 -3.24 20.11
N ALA A 1032 20.11 -2.47 21.00
CA ALA A 1032 19.36 -1.26 20.67
C ALA A 1032 19.76 -0.09 21.56
N VAL A 1033 19.85 1.10 20.97
CA VAL A 1033 20.21 2.35 21.67
C VAL A 1033 19.31 3.46 21.16
N GLY A 1034 18.39 3.95 22.02
CA GLY A 1034 17.51 5.08 21.70
C GLY A 1034 16.50 4.84 20.57
N THR A 1035 16.36 3.61 20.08
CA THR A 1035 15.45 3.22 18.99
C THR A 1035 14.22 2.50 19.51
N PRO A 1036 13.01 2.77 19.00
CA PRO A 1036 11.82 2.00 19.37
C PRO A 1036 11.96 0.54 18.94
N MET A 1037 11.55 -0.39 19.82
CA MET A 1037 11.36 -1.77 19.41
C MET A 1037 10.34 -1.88 18.27
N PRO A 1038 10.48 -2.84 17.35
CA PRO A 1038 11.56 -3.82 17.21
C PRO A 1038 12.85 -3.35 16.49
N LYS A 1039 13.05 -2.08 16.08
CA LYS A 1039 14.30 -1.65 15.37
C LYS A 1039 15.57 -2.10 16.11
N VAL A 1040 16.56 -2.66 15.40
CA VAL A 1040 17.81 -3.24 15.95
C VAL A 1040 19.04 -2.52 15.39
N SER A 1041 19.88 -1.90 16.23
CA SER A 1041 21.09 -1.17 15.76
C SER A 1041 22.29 -2.09 15.52
N GLY A 1042 22.28 -3.31 16.06
CA GLY A 1042 23.33 -4.31 15.90
C GLY A 1042 23.07 -5.58 16.69
N VAL A 1043 24.04 -6.50 16.68
CA VAL A 1043 24.01 -7.77 17.43
C VAL A 1043 25.22 -7.86 18.34
N VAL A 1044 25.05 -8.44 19.53
CA VAL A 1044 26.14 -8.76 20.47
C VAL A 1044 26.09 -10.22 20.86
N LYS A 1045 27.26 -10.81 21.10
CA LYS A 1045 27.40 -12.16 21.66
C LYS A 1045 27.88 -12.05 23.11
N LEU A 1046 27.17 -12.71 24.01
CA LEU A 1046 27.49 -12.83 25.43
C LEU A 1046 28.13 -14.20 25.70
N ASP A 1047 29.08 -14.25 26.64
CA ASP A 1047 29.61 -15.48 27.22
C ASP A 1047 29.23 -15.55 28.71
N LEU A 1048 28.31 -16.46 29.03
CA LEU A 1048 27.74 -16.66 30.37
C LEU A 1048 28.70 -17.38 31.35
N SER A 1049 29.88 -17.79 30.90
CA SER A 1049 30.91 -18.45 31.73
C SER A 1049 31.92 -17.48 32.36
N VAL A 1050 31.96 -16.22 31.90
CA VAL A 1050 32.83 -15.18 32.48
C VAL A 1050 32.46 -14.93 33.93
N SER A 1051 33.44 -14.96 34.85
CA SER A 1051 33.19 -14.96 36.29
C SER A 1051 32.65 -13.62 36.80
N GLU A 1052 31.85 -13.71 37.87
CA GLU A 1052 31.19 -12.57 38.51
C GLU A 1052 32.16 -11.62 39.23
N GLU A 1053 33.43 -12.00 39.39
CA GLU A 1053 34.46 -11.23 40.10
C GLU A 1053 35.23 -10.25 39.20
N ASP A 1054 35.27 -10.47 37.87
CA ASP A 1054 36.22 -9.77 36.98
C ASP A 1054 35.61 -8.74 35.98
N ARG A 1055 34.29 -8.76 35.70
CA ARG A 1055 33.60 -7.69 34.94
C ARG A 1055 32.07 -7.85 34.84
N CYS A 1056 31.32 -6.75 35.02
CA CYS A 1056 29.86 -6.69 34.80
C CYS A 1056 29.41 -6.61 33.32
N GLU A 1057 30.25 -7.02 32.37
CA GLU A 1057 29.95 -6.95 30.93
C GLU A 1057 30.44 -8.22 30.21
N CYS A 1058 29.54 -9.19 30.04
CA CYS A 1058 29.84 -10.49 29.44
C CYS A 1058 29.96 -10.49 27.90
N ILE A 1059 30.16 -9.33 27.25
CA ILE A 1059 30.16 -9.20 25.79
C ILE A 1059 31.51 -9.67 25.21
N VAL A 1060 31.48 -10.71 24.38
CA VAL A 1060 32.67 -11.29 23.72
C VAL A 1060 32.75 -11.01 22.22
N ALA A 1061 31.63 -10.66 21.57
CA ALA A 1061 31.61 -10.17 20.18
C ALA A 1061 30.51 -9.12 19.98
N SER A 1062 30.69 -8.24 18.99
CA SER A 1062 29.64 -7.30 18.58
C SER A 1062 29.75 -6.88 17.13
N ARG A 1063 28.59 -6.55 16.52
CA ARG A 1063 28.49 -5.94 15.20
C ARG A 1063 27.38 -4.89 15.18
N MET A 1064 27.77 -3.64 14.95
CA MET A 1064 26.85 -2.56 14.60
C MET A 1064 26.56 -2.61 13.10
N TYR A 1065 25.30 -2.41 12.69
CA TYR A 1065 24.96 -2.39 11.26
C TYR A 1065 25.38 -1.09 10.55
N GLY A 1066 25.57 -0.01 11.30
CA GLY A 1066 26.00 1.30 10.81
C GLY A 1066 24.97 2.40 11.05
N PRO A 1067 25.30 3.67 10.75
CA PRO A 1067 24.37 4.79 10.89
C PRO A 1067 23.10 4.56 10.04
N ARG A 1068 21.91 4.74 10.64
CA ARG A 1068 20.60 4.54 10.02
C ARG A 1068 20.34 3.14 9.43
N CYS A 1069 21.18 2.16 9.72
CA CYS A 1069 20.99 0.76 9.34
C CYS A 1069 20.43 0.00 10.54
N TYR A 1070 19.26 -0.61 10.38
CA TYR A 1070 18.58 -1.32 11.46
C TYR A 1070 18.04 -2.69 11.01
N GLY A 1071 18.20 -3.71 11.85
CA GLY A 1071 17.72 -5.06 11.59
C GLY A 1071 16.46 -5.46 12.36
N GLY A 1072 16.17 -6.77 12.33
CA GLY A 1072 15.20 -7.45 13.19
C GLY A 1072 15.88 -8.43 14.16
N GLU A 1073 15.12 -9.40 14.67
CA GLU A 1073 15.67 -10.53 15.42
C GLU A 1073 16.76 -11.26 14.61
N PRO A 1074 17.93 -11.59 15.20
CA PRO A 1074 18.89 -12.52 14.61
C PRO A 1074 18.50 -13.96 14.93
N PHE A 1075 18.68 -14.89 14.00
CA PHE A 1075 18.45 -16.33 14.25
C PHE A 1075 19.75 -17.12 14.10
N PHE A 1076 20.01 -18.08 14.99
CA PHE A 1076 21.21 -18.93 14.95
C PHE A 1076 20.94 -20.23 14.18
N VAL A 1077 21.81 -20.56 13.23
CA VAL A 1077 21.77 -21.79 12.44
C VAL A 1077 23.09 -22.53 12.62
N ALA A 1078 23.06 -23.64 13.37
CA ALA A 1078 24.22 -24.52 13.55
C ALA A 1078 24.70 -25.12 12.22
N THR A 1079 26.01 -25.28 12.05
CA THR A 1079 26.59 -25.96 10.86
C THR A 1079 26.16 -27.42 10.82
N GLU A 1080 26.42 -28.16 11.90
CA GLU A 1080 26.05 -29.56 12.08
C GLU A 1080 25.20 -29.70 13.36
N PRO A 1081 23.86 -29.73 13.28
CA PRO A 1081 22.98 -29.72 14.46
C PRO A 1081 22.94 -31.05 15.22
N ASP A 1082 23.27 -32.14 14.54
CA ASP A 1082 23.18 -33.50 15.04
C ASP A 1082 24.54 -33.99 15.61
N ASP A 1083 25.60 -33.17 15.52
CA ASP A 1083 26.92 -33.46 16.10
C ASP A 1083 26.98 -32.95 17.56
N PRO A 1084 27.05 -33.84 18.57
CA PRO A 1084 27.17 -33.43 19.97
C PRO A 1084 28.57 -32.92 20.34
N GLU A 1085 29.59 -33.12 19.49
CA GLU A 1085 30.97 -32.66 19.73
C GLU A 1085 31.25 -31.28 19.10
N ALA A 1086 30.31 -30.73 18.33
CA ALA A 1086 30.42 -29.39 17.76
C ALA A 1086 30.39 -28.30 18.86
N ASP A 1087 31.20 -27.26 18.71
CA ASP A 1087 31.16 -26.11 19.62
C ASP A 1087 29.76 -25.45 19.60
N GLU A 1088 29.28 -25.00 20.77
CA GLU A 1088 27.94 -24.42 20.93
C GLU A 1088 27.65 -23.27 19.95
N ASP A 1089 28.68 -22.50 19.58
CA ASP A 1089 28.62 -21.36 18.66
C ASP A 1089 29.02 -21.69 17.21
N ASP A 1090 29.21 -22.97 16.84
CA ASP A 1090 29.55 -23.38 15.48
C ASP A 1090 28.34 -23.24 14.53
N GLY A 1091 28.29 -22.10 13.86
CA GLY A 1091 27.23 -21.79 12.93
C GLY A 1091 27.18 -20.32 12.55
N TYR A 1092 26.01 -19.91 12.06
CA TYR A 1092 25.79 -18.59 11.50
C TYR A 1092 24.59 -17.89 12.14
N LEU A 1093 24.74 -16.60 12.40
CA LEU A 1093 23.63 -15.70 12.71
C LEU A 1093 23.09 -15.11 11.42
N VAL A 1094 21.79 -15.23 11.21
CA VAL A 1094 21.09 -14.67 10.05
C VAL A 1094 20.08 -13.60 10.47
N SER A 1095 20.00 -12.49 9.73
CA SER A 1095 18.99 -11.45 10.00
C SER A 1095 18.73 -10.54 8.80
N HIS A 1096 17.51 -9.99 8.74
CA HIS A 1096 17.20 -8.86 7.86
C HIS A 1096 17.81 -7.56 8.40
N VAL A 1097 18.34 -6.72 7.51
CA VAL A 1097 18.79 -5.36 7.80
C VAL A 1097 18.20 -4.42 6.76
N HIS A 1098 17.68 -3.27 7.19
CA HIS A 1098 17.22 -2.19 6.33
C HIS A 1098 18.08 -0.94 6.57
N ASP A 1099 18.55 -0.34 5.49
CA ASP A 1099 19.26 0.93 5.50
C ASP A 1099 18.25 2.04 5.18
N GLU A 1100 17.87 2.83 6.18
CA GLU A 1100 16.88 3.90 6.00
C GLU A 1100 17.43 5.10 5.21
N SER A 1101 18.73 5.16 4.92
CA SER A 1101 19.32 6.21 4.09
C SER A 1101 19.22 5.89 2.60
N THR A 1102 19.46 4.63 2.21
CA THR A 1102 19.30 4.16 0.82
C THR A 1102 17.93 3.56 0.53
N ARG A 1103 17.15 3.27 1.59
CA ARG A 1103 15.86 2.52 1.58
C ARG A 1103 15.98 1.08 1.06
N GLU A 1104 17.20 0.53 1.02
CA GLU A 1104 17.44 -0.86 0.64
C GLU A 1104 17.29 -1.83 1.83
N SER A 1105 16.73 -3.02 1.57
CA SER A 1105 16.77 -4.14 2.52
C SER A 1105 17.78 -5.20 2.07
N LYS A 1106 18.47 -5.78 3.05
CA LYS A 1106 19.51 -6.79 2.90
C LYS A 1106 19.23 -7.95 3.86
N PHE A 1107 19.77 -9.12 3.56
CA PHE A 1107 19.83 -10.24 4.50
C PHE A 1107 21.28 -10.61 4.73
N LEU A 1108 21.71 -10.59 5.99
CA LEU A 1108 23.09 -10.82 6.38
C LEU A 1108 23.24 -12.23 6.96
N VAL A 1109 24.31 -12.90 6.57
CA VAL A 1109 24.82 -14.12 7.19
C VAL A 1109 26.14 -13.78 7.87
N MET A 1110 26.21 -13.98 9.18
CA MET A 1110 27.34 -13.63 10.03
C MET A 1110 27.90 -14.88 10.70
N ASP A 1111 29.22 -15.07 10.64
CA ASP A 1111 29.94 -16.11 11.39
C ASP A 1111 29.78 -15.86 12.90
N ALA A 1112 29.23 -16.84 13.63
CA ALA A 1112 28.97 -16.71 15.06
C ALA A 1112 30.21 -16.95 15.95
N LYS A 1113 31.24 -17.64 15.45
CA LYS A 1113 32.54 -17.82 16.15
C LYS A 1113 33.41 -16.58 16.08
N SER A 1114 33.29 -15.79 15.01
CA SER A 1114 34.00 -14.51 14.85
C SER A 1114 33.77 -13.54 16.02
N SER A 1115 34.87 -13.03 16.60
CA SER A 1115 34.86 -11.98 17.65
C SER A 1115 34.28 -10.63 17.18
N THR A 1116 34.02 -10.47 15.89
CA THR A 1116 33.37 -9.29 15.29
C THR A 1116 32.12 -9.66 14.47
N LEU A 1117 31.61 -10.88 14.61
CA LEU A 1117 30.46 -11.44 13.88
C LEU A 1117 30.56 -11.20 12.36
N ASN A 1118 31.68 -11.58 11.74
CA ASN A 1118 31.99 -11.29 10.35
C ASN A 1118 30.88 -11.70 9.38
N ILE A 1119 30.47 -10.76 8.51
CA ILE A 1119 29.52 -11.04 7.43
C ILE A 1119 30.22 -11.94 6.41
N VAL A 1120 29.78 -13.19 6.29
CA VAL A 1120 30.29 -14.17 5.32
C VAL A 1120 29.47 -14.17 4.03
N ALA A 1121 28.22 -13.72 4.10
CA ALA A 1121 27.40 -13.44 2.93
C ALA A 1121 26.43 -12.28 3.19
N ALA A 1122 26.17 -11.47 2.17
CA ALA A 1122 25.06 -10.51 2.18
C ALA A 1122 24.24 -10.63 0.91
N LEU A 1123 22.92 -10.72 1.07
CA LEU A 1123 21.95 -10.70 -0.01
C LEU A 1123 21.33 -9.31 -0.14
N LYS A 1124 21.23 -8.79 -1.35
CA LYS A 1124 20.34 -7.68 -1.67
C LYS A 1124 18.94 -8.22 -1.91
N LEU A 1125 17.96 -7.69 -1.19
CA LEU A 1125 16.58 -8.14 -1.29
C LEU A 1125 15.85 -7.40 -2.42
N PRO A 1126 15.03 -8.08 -3.23
CA PRO A 1126 14.34 -7.48 -4.38
C PRO A 1126 13.21 -6.51 -3.99
N GLY A 1127 12.86 -6.43 -2.70
CA GLY A 1127 11.88 -5.50 -2.15
C GLY A 1127 12.21 -5.11 -0.71
N ARG A 1128 11.55 -4.05 -0.23
CA ARG A 1128 11.65 -3.62 1.17
C ARG A 1128 11.05 -4.68 2.09
N VAL A 1129 11.80 -5.08 3.12
CA VAL A 1129 11.27 -5.88 4.23
C VAL A 1129 11.08 -4.96 5.44
N PRO A 1130 9.84 -4.73 5.91
CA PRO A 1130 9.56 -3.88 7.06
C PRO A 1130 10.17 -4.47 8.34
N TYR A 1131 10.19 -3.71 9.43
CA TYR A 1131 10.51 -4.26 10.75
C TYR A 1131 9.44 -5.28 11.16
N GLY A 1132 9.84 -6.31 11.91
CA GLY A 1132 8.95 -7.38 12.35
C GLY A 1132 9.37 -7.96 13.69
N PHE A 1133 8.71 -9.03 14.11
CA PHE A 1133 8.96 -9.71 15.37
C PHE A 1133 9.80 -10.97 15.12
N HIS A 1134 9.31 -12.16 15.50
CA HIS A 1134 10.13 -13.36 15.58
C HIS A 1134 10.23 -14.12 14.25
N GLY A 1135 11.32 -14.87 14.11
CA GLY A 1135 11.57 -15.75 12.98
C GLY A 1135 12.05 -17.15 13.35
N ILE A 1136 12.06 -18.02 12.36
CA ILE A 1136 12.50 -19.42 12.46
C ILE A 1136 13.30 -19.78 11.21
N PHE A 1137 14.29 -20.66 11.34
CA PHE A 1137 14.93 -21.33 10.21
C PHE A 1137 14.47 -22.80 10.16
N VAL A 1138 13.87 -23.22 9.04
CA VAL A 1138 13.46 -24.62 8.80
C VAL A 1138 14.39 -25.23 7.75
N ARG A 1139 15.12 -26.29 8.09
CA ARG A 1139 16.07 -26.97 7.20
C ARG A 1139 15.36 -27.77 6.12
N ALA A 1140 16.01 -27.95 4.97
CA ALA A 1140 15.46 -28.77 3.88
C ALA A 1140 15.18 -30.23 4.29
N SER A 1141 15.96 -30.78 5.22
CA SER A 1141 15.73 -32.11 5.82
C SER A 1141 14.47 -32.18 6.69
N GLU A 1142 14.00 -31.07 7.25
CA GLU A 1142 12.75 -30.97 8.00
C GLU A 1142 11.57 -30.79 7.04
N LEU A 1143 11.75 -30.02 5.95
CA LEU A 1143 10.73 -29.87 4.90
C LEU A 1143 10.41 -31.19 4.20
N SER A 1144 11.40 -32.06 3.97
CA SER A 1144 11.18 -33.39 3.38
C SER A 1144 10.36 -34.35 4.26
N LYS A 1145 10.07 -33.97 5.51
CA LYS A 1145 9.27 -34.74 6.47
C LYS A 1145 7.86 -34.16 6.69
N ALA A 1146 7.54 -33.04 6.06
CA ALA A 1146 6.18 -32.49 6.07
C ALA A 1146 5.32 -33.26 5.04
N PRO A 1147 4.10 -33.70 5.39
CA PRO A 1147 3.31 -34.54 4.50
C PRO A 1147 2.85 -33.80 3.23
N GLU A 1148 3.06 -34.41 2.06
CA GLU A 1148 2.51 -33.98 0.76
C GLU A 1148 0.99 -34.23 0.67
N THR A 1149 0.21 -33.72 1.61
CA THR A 1149 -1.26 -33.85 1.62
C THR A 1149 -1.94 -32.48 1.54
N ALA A 1150 -1.73 -31.82 0.40
CA ALA A 1150 -2.47 -30.62 -0.05
C ALA A 1150 -2.53 -30.50 -1.58
N GLN A 1151 -2.72 -31.62 -2.30
CA GLN A 1151 -3.21 -31.63 -3.68
C GLN A 1151 -4.49 -32.46 -3.76
N ALA A 1152 -5.59 -31.87 -3.30
CA ALA A 1152 -6.96 -32.32 -3.50
C ALA A 1152 -7.88 -31.09 -3.48
#